data_AF-A0A1M6RQJ2-F1
#
_entry.id   AF-A0A1M6RQJ2-F1
#
_cell.length_a   1.000
_cell.length_b   1.000
_cell.length_c   1.000
_cell.angle_alpha   90.00
_cell.angle_beta   90.00
_cell.angle_gamma   90.00
#
_symmetry.space_group_name_H-M   'P 1'
#
loop_
_entity.id
_entity.type
_entity.pdbx_description
1 polymer ?
#
loop_
_entity_poly.entity_id
_entity_poly.type
_entity_poly.pdbx_seq_one_letter_code
_entity_poly.pdbx_strand_id
1 'polypeptide(L)'
;MDYSYPKAAPYKVKIVEPLPHLSEAQRQEALIQAGYNVWRLRDDQVFIDLADAHGNGAMSQAQWAGLMIGDEAYAGSINFEHLQEAAQARFGKRYLVPTHAGRGAEHLVLLALSHDGQQVVGNAPSPTLLRLLERYGRTYRDLTDAASAFPGDVNLQALEALLQEAAEQIAYVVLHAAAWVQGGQPFSLANARAVAELARAYQKPLVLDATHVFTQALILQEQEADLKAHSVFAIVRALADLADVVYLSARGDLGCHVGGFILTNSEADYIRLRSLVVVFEGLHTYGGLAGRDIEAIAVALQEVSEDELRFHRGQLQALGHRLRALGYQVAEPVGMVGLSLDAAVRVEGEFAAHALAAALYLLAGVRGGPRGTHLHLALPRRVYTEHHLDYVVAALQALQTVPVPSLKLVEDHPLQRDALARFRPEGTFEATAWSPEVQPEPYRIKAIEPLVLTTRAQREAALREAGWNTFLLRSQDVYIDFLTDSGTSAMSSVQWAEMMRAAETLSYSAAYHRFVETIQEVYGFPYVLPTHQGRAAEHVLSQVLIRPGQYVANNMYFTTTREHQERAGGIFVDVIIDEAHDPAAHHPFKGNMDPEKLRDLIRRVGPEQVAYVCLELNVNMAGGQPVSLENVRTVAQLCREFGIPLIFDATRAAENAYFIKAREPGMQDRAIPDIFRELMSYADGITVSAKKDLLVNIGGFLAVRDAALYRRMEQFALRFEGHPADGGLARRDLVAMAQGAREMLDVNYLRSRIEQVAYLAAALRKAGVPIVEPPGGHAVFIDARRFLPHLPQDQFPAQRLAGEIYLAAGVRAMERGIVSAGRDPETGQHKYPRLELVRLTIPRRVYTQRHLDVAAEGILDVFARREQIGGLRMVFEPPVLRFFTARFEPMA
;
A
#
# COMPACT_ATOMS: atom_id res chain seq x y z
N MET A 1 5.36 -4.19 -20.92
CA MET A 1 5.55 -2.76 -21.25
C MET A 1 5.84 -2.01 -19.98
N ASP A 2 6.68 -0.99 -20.07
CA ASP A 2 7.07 -0.16 -18.92
C ASP A 2 5.89 0.75 -18.56
N TYR A 3 5.50 0.79 -17.28
CA TYR A 3 4.62 1.86 -16.80
C TYR A 3 5.40 3.16 -16.99
N SER A 4 4.77 4.21 -17.55
CA SER A 4 5.45 5.49 -17.76
C SER A 4 6.07 6.02 -16.46
N TYR A 5 7.14 6.79 -16.55
CA TYR A 5 7.78 7.40 -15.39
C TYR A 5 6.75 8.19 -14.54
N PRO A 6 6.69 7.99 -13.21
CA PRO A 6 7.60 7.17 -12.40
C PRO A 6 7.32 5.66 -12.52
N LYS A 7 8.41 4.87 -12.54
CA LYS A 7 8.36 3.40 -12.73
C LYS A 7 7.64 2.64 -11.60
N ALA A 8 7.61 3.23 -10.41
CA ALA A 8 6.93 2.72 -9.23
C ALA A 8 6.10 3.83 -8.60
N ALA A 9 5.13 3.44 -7.76
CA ALA A 9 4.28 4.40 -7.08
C ALA A 9 5.13 5.39 -6.27
N PRO A 10 4.88 6.72 -6.35
CA PRO A 10 5.62 7.73 -5.60
C PRO A 10 5.19 7.79 -4.12
N TYR A 11 4.75 6.66 -3.57
CA TYR A 11 4.25 6.52 -2.22
C TYR A 11 4.40 5.07 -1.77
N LYS A 12 4.51 4.88 -0.46
CA LYS A 12 4.40 3.56 0.17
C LYS A 12 3.04 3.41 0.86
N VAL A 13 2.61 2.18 1.04
CA VAL A 13 1.36 1.85 1.69
C VAL A 13 1.48 2.08 3.21
N LYS A 14 0.51 2.80 3.78
CA LYS A 14 0.45 3.11 5.22
C LYS A 14 -0.57 2.26 5.95
N ILE A 15 -1.76 2.15 5.36
CA ILE A 15 -2.89 1.39 5.89
C ILE A 15 -3.47 0.57 4.74
N VAL A 16 -3.78 -0.70 5.02
CA VAL A 16 -4.43 -1.61 4.07
C VAL A 16 -5.85 -1.95 4.51
N GLU A 17 -6.67 -2.36 3.56
CA GLU A 17 -7.98 -2.94 3.81
C GLU A 17 -8.06 -4.31 3.11
N PRO A 18 -8.25 -5.42 3.85
CA PRO A 18 -8.37 -6.75 3.26
C PRO A 18 -9.49 -6.80 2.22
N LEU A 19 -9.25 -7.49 1.11
CA LEU A 19 -10.26 -7.68 0.07
C LEU A 19 -11.09 -8.96 0.32
N PRO A 20 -12.40 -8.95 0.02
CA PRO A 20 -13.24 -10.12 0.22
C PRO A 20 -12.92 -11.22 -0.80
N HIS A 21 -12.68 -12.43 -0.31
CA HIS A 21 -12.49 -13.62 -1.14
C HIS A 21 -13.76 -14.48 -1.13
N LEU A 22 -14.68 -14.17 -2.05
CA LEU A 22 -15.91 -14.94 -2.22
C LEU A 22 -15.71 -16.14 -3.16
N SER A 23 -16.34 -17.27 -2.86
CA SER A 23 -16.47 -18.39 -3.79
C SER A 23 -17.36 -18.01 -4.98
N GLU A 24 -17.26 -18.76 -6.08
CA GLU A 24 -18.13 -18.57 -7.25
C GLU A 24 -19.62 -18.60 -6.88
N ALA A 25 -20.03 -19.57 -6.05
CA ALA A 25 -21.41 -19.68 -5.57
C ALA A 25 -21.86 -18.46 -4.75
N GLN A 26 -20.98 -17.91 -3.90
CA GLN A 26 -21.27 -16.69 -3.14
C GLN A 26 -21.41 -15.47 -4.05
N ARG A 27 -20.57 -15.36 -5.09
CA ARG A 27 -20.69 -14.28 -6.09
C ARG A 27 -21.99 -14.41 -6.88
N GLN A 28 -22.36 -15.62 -7.29
CA GLN A 28 -23.61 -15.88 -8.00
C GLN A 28 -24.83 -15.46 -7.19
N GLU A 29 -24.89 -15.86 -5.92
CA GLU A 29 -25.98 -15.47 -5.02
C GLU A 29 -26.06 -13.94 -4.86
N ALA A 30 -24.92 -13.28 -4.63
CA ALA A 30 -24.86 -11.84 -4.53
C ALA A 30 -25.36 -11.13 -5.80
N LEU A 31 -25.00 -11.62 -6.99
CA LEU A 31 -25.44 -11.05 -8.25
C LEU A 31 -26.95 -11.25 -8.49
N ILE A 32 -27.50 -12.41 -8.12
CA ILE A 32 -28.94 -12.68 -8.19
C ILE A 32 -29.71 -11.70 -7.30
N GLN A 33 -29.27 -11.51 -6.05
CA GLN A 33 -29.88 -10.56 -5.11
C GLN A 33 -29.80 -9.11 -5.63
N ALA A 34 -28.71 -8.77 -6.29
CA ALA A 34 -28.50 -7.49 -6.97
C ALA A 34 -29.35 -7.33 -8.26
N GLY A 35 -30.11 -8.35 -8.66
CA GLY A 35 -30.92 -8.33 -9.89
C GLY A 35 -30.06 -8.22 -11.14
N TYR A 36 -28.90 -8.89 -11.16
CA TYR A 36 -27.91 -8.84 -12.25
C TYR A 36 -27.41 -7.42 -12.58
N ASN A 37 -27.51 -6.49 -11.62
CA ASN A 37 -26.93 -5.15 -11.73
C ASN A 37 -25.79 -4.98 -10.73
N VAL A 38 -24.55 -4.93 -11.25
CA VAL A 38 -23.35 -4.85 -10.41
C VAL A 38 -23.26 -3.58 -9.56
N TRP A 39 -23.95 -2.50 -9.94
CA TRP A 39 -24.04 -1.27 -9.13
C TRP A 39 -24.73 -1.48 -7.78
N ARG A 40 -25.50 -2.56 -7.65
CA ARG A 40 -26.27 -2.89 -6.45
C ARG A 40 -25.55 -3.89 -5.54
N LEU A 41 -24.36 -4.34 -5.92
CA LEU A 41 -23.50 -5.15 -5.07
C LEU A 41 -22.95 -4.33 -3.91
N ARG A 42 -22.89 -4.93 -2.73
CA ARG A 42 -22.26 -4.33 -1.55
C ARG A 42 -20.73 -4.38 -1.66
N ASP A 43 -20.05 -3.53 -0.92
CA ASP A 43 -18.59 -3.47 -0.90
C ASP A 43 -17.95 -4.76 -0.36
N ASP A 44 -18.57 -5.41 0.63
CA ASP A 44 -18.15 -6.71 1.16
C ASP A 44 -18.32 -7.88 0.16
N GLN A 45 -18.92 -7.62 -1.01
CA GLN A 45 -19.15 -8.59 -2.07
C GLN A 45 -18.21 -8.40 -3.27
N VAL A 46 -17.44 -7.31 -3.33
CA VAL A 46 -16.65 -6.94 -4.51
C VAL A 46 -15.15 -7.03 -4.20
N PHE A 47 -14.42 -7.80 -5.01
CA PHE A 47 -12.97 -7.98 -4.86
C PHE A 47 -12.20 -6.78 -5.41
N ILE A 48 -12.48 -6.34 -6.64
CA ILE A 48 -11.90 -5.13 -7.23
C ILE A 48 -13.04 -4.25 -7.76
N ASP A 49 -13.03 -2.98 -7.40
CA ASP A 49 -14.06 -2.02 -7.77
C ASP A 49 -13.51 -0.94 -8.70
N LEU A 50 -13.91 -1.02 -9.96
CA LEU A 50 -13.56 -0.07 -11.04
C LEU A 50 -14.81 0.61 -11.61
N ALA A 51 -15.91 0.66 -10.86
CA ALA A 51 -17.16 1.23 -11.36
C ALA A 51 -17.15 2.75 -11.48
N ASP A 52 -16.54 3.41 -10.50
CA ASP A 52 -16.36 4.85 -10.42
C ASP A 52 -15.02 5.13 -9.73
N ALA A 53 -14.43 6.30 -9.97
CA ALA A 53 -13.19 6.74 -9.33
C ALA A 53 -13.38 8.04 -8.50
N HIS A 54 -14.62 8.54 -8.39
CA HIS A 54 -14.91 9.76 -7.65
C HIS A 54 -15.12 9.46 -6.15
N GLY A 55 -14.19 9.91 -5.32
CA GLY A 55 -14.33 9.87 -3.85
C GLY A 55 -14.09 8.51 -3.21
N ASN A 56 -13.44 7.59 -3.93
CA ASN A 56 -13.01 6.29 -3.40
C ASN A 56 -11.47 6.12 -3.46
N GLY A 57 -10.73 7.19 -3.70
CA GLY A 57 -9.27 7.20 -3.64
C GLY A 57 -8.72 6.99 -2.22
N ALA A 58 -7.49 6.48 -2.12
CA ALA A 58 -6.79 6.35 -0.84
C ALA A 58 -6.14 7.69 -0.45
N MET A 59 -6.55 8.27 0.68
CA MET A 59 -6.00 9.52 1.20
C MET A 59 -4.57 9.34 1.74
N SER A 60 -3.77 10.40 1.73
CA SER A 60 -2.48 10.40 2.40
C SER A 60 -2.64 10.35 3.93
N GLN A 61 -1.57 9.98 4.64
CA GLN A 61 -1.54 10.06 6.10
C GLN A 61 -1.79 11.48 6.63
N ALA A 62 -1.42 12.53 5.88
CA ALA A 62 -1.64 13.91 6.28
C ALA A 62 -3.10 14.33 6.07
N GLN A 63 -3.74 13.88 4.99
CA GLN A 63 -5.19 14.06 4.80
C GLN A 63 -5.97 13.37 5.94
N TRP A 64 -5.59 12.15 6.33
CA TRP A 64 -6.16 11.47 7.50
C TRP A 64 -5.89 12.20 8.82
N ALA A 65 -4.71 12.81 8.98
CA ALA A 65 -4.43 13.66 10.13
C ALA A 65 -5.32 14.92 10.14
N GLY A 66 -5.56 15.52 8.96
CA GLY A 66 -6.53 16.60 8.75
C GLY A 66 -7.91 16.25 9.29
N LEU A 67 -8.37 15.01 9.06
CA LEU A 67 -9.63 14.52 9.62
C LEU A 67 -9.67 14.45 11.16
N MET A 68 -8.51 14.41 11.82
CA MET A 68 -8.41 14.34 13.29
C MET A 68 -8.19 15.71 13.94
N ILE A 69 -7.50 16.62 13.25
CA ILE A 69 -7.13 17.94 13.79
C ILE A 69 -8.10 19.05 13.38
N GLY A 70 -8.88 18.85 12.33
CA GLY A 70 -9.74 19.91 11.80
C GLY A 70 -10.74 20.41 12.82
N ASP A 71 -10.81 21.74 12.92
CA ASP A 71 -11.65 22.46 13.86
C ASP A 71 -13.15 22.42 13.48
N GLU A 72 -13.99 21.84 14.33
CA GLU A 72 -15.44 21.74 14.11
C GLU A 72 -16.21 23.04 14.47
N ALA A 73 -15.53 24.19 14.54
CA ALA A 73 -16.16 25.49 14.74
C ALA A 73 -17.22 25.79 13.68
N TYR A 74 -18.42 26.16 14.15
CA TYR A 74 -19.56 26.44 13.29
C TYR A 74 -19.36 27.69 12.41
N ALA A 75 -18.62 28.68 12.90
CA ALA A 75 -18.30 29.92 12.19
C ALA A 75 -16.87 30.37 12.56
N GLY A 76 -16.13 30.93 11.60
CA GLY A 76 -14.75 31.37 11.82
C GLY A 76 -13.76 30.22 12.03
N SER A 77 -14.03 29.06 11.41
CA SER A 77 -13.15 27.89 11.45
C SER A 77 -11.82 28.18 10.78
N ILE A 78 -10.72 27.84 11.46
CA ILE A 78 -9.36 27.97 10.90
C ILE A 78 -9.16 27.14 9.63
N ASN A 79 -9.88 26.01 9.50
CA ASN A 79 -9.79 25.15 8.32
C ASN A 79 -10.22 25.89 7.04
N PHE A 80 -11.17 26.83 7.16
CA PHE A 80 -11.58 27.66 6.02
C PHE A 80 -10.44 28.55 5.54
N GLU A 81 -9.66 29.13 6.46
CA GLU A 81 -8.51 29.96 6.12
C GLU A 81 -7.44 29.12 5.43
N HIS A 82 -7.12 27.93 5.95
CA HIS A 82 -6.21 26.99 5.32
C HIS A 82 -6.67 26.58 3.91
N LEU A 83 -7.96 26.26 3.74
CA LEU A 83 -8.52 25.92 2.43
C LEU A 83 -8.44 27.11 1.46
N GLN A 84 -8.77 28.32 1.94
CA GLN A 84 -8.70 29.53 1.13
C GLN A 84 -7.27 29.81 0.68
N GLU A 85 -6.28 29.73 1.58
CA GLU A 85 -4.86 29.92 1.27
C GLU A 85 -4.37 28.87 0.26
N ALA A 86 -4.69 27.59 0.49
CA ALA A 86 -4.28 26.51 -0.40
C ALA A 86 -4.92 26.65 -1.79
N ALA A 87 -6.22 26.94 -1.86
CA ALA A 87 -6.91 27.16 -3.13
C ALA A 87 -6.41 28.42 -3.84
N GLN A 88 -6.17 29.51 -3.11
CA GLN A 88 -5.60 30.73 -3.69
C GLN A 88 -4.17 30.49 -4.20
N ALA A 89 -3.37 29.66 -3.54
CA ALA A 89 -2.03 29.32 -4.05
C ALA A 89 -2.08 28.56 -5.39
N ARG A 90 -3.12 27.72 -5.61
CA ARG A 90 -3.25 26.90 -6.82
C ARG A 90 -3.96 27.59 -7.98
N PHE A 91 -5.03 28.32 -7.69
CA PHE A 91 -5.92 28.92 -8.70
C PHE A 91 -5.84 30.45 -8.71
N GLY A 92 -5.35 31.02 -7.60
CA GLY A 92 -5.42 32.42 -7.14
C GLY A 92 -6.52 33.30 -7.69
N LYS A 93 -7.71 32.76 -7.55
CA LYS A 93 -8.92 33.55 -7.34
C LYS A 93 -8.94 34.07 -5.91
N ARG A 94 -9.53 35.25 -5.72
CA ARG A 94 -9.58 35.96 -4.42
C ARG A 94 -10.60 35.37 -3.46
N TYR A 95 -11.77 34.99 -3.95
CA TYR A 95 -12.89 34.58 -3.11
C TYR A 95 -13.14 33.08 -3.22
N LEU A 96 -13.40 32.45 -2.07
CA LEU A 96 -13.74 31.04 -1.95
C LEU A 96 -15.12 30.85 -1.31
N VAL A 97 -15.89 29.94 -1.86
CA VAL A 97 -17.18 29.48 -1.33
C VAL A 97 -17.13 27.96 -1.21
N PRO A 98 -17.08 27.39 0.01
CA PRO A 98 -17.02 25.94 0.20
C PRO A 98 -18.39 25.31 -0.09
N THR A 99 -18.40 24.03 -0.46
CA THR A 99 -19.61 23.27 -0.79
C THR A 99 -19.46 21.81 -0.37
N HIS A 100 -20.56 21.12 -0.09
CA HIS A 100 -20.51 19.75 0.44
C HIS A 100 -19.94 18.77 -0.58
N ALA A 101 -20.20 18.99 -1.87
CA ALA A 101 -19.62 18.20 -2.97
C ALA A 101 -19.63 19.01 -4.27
N GLY A 102 -19.00 18.48 -5.33
CA GLY A 102 -19.07 19.11 -6.66
C GLY A 102 -20.50 19.33 -7.17
N ARG A 103 -21.44 18.44 -6.80
CA ARG A 103 -22.87 18.62 -7.14
C ARG A 103 -23.47 19.88 -6.52
N GLY A 104 -23.06 20.20 -5.28
CA GLY A 104 -23.47 21.43 -4.61
C GLY A 104 -22.89 22.63 -5.32
N ALA A 105 -21.60 22.56 -5.69
CA ALA A 105 -20.95 23.61 -6.47
C ALA A 105 -21.65 23.87 -7.81
N GLU A 106 -21.93 22.83 -8.59
CA GLU A 106 -22.71 22.91 -9.85
C GLU A 106 -24.08 23.55 -9.63
N HIS A 107 -24.78 23.14 -8.58
CA HIS A 107 -26.11 23.64 -8.25
C HIS A 107 -26.10 25.15 -7.94
N LEU A 108 -25.15 25.59 -7.11
CA LEU A 108 -25.04 27.00 -6.75
C LEU A 108 -24.62 27.87 -7.93
N VAL A 109 -23.67 27.40 -8.75
CA VAL A 109 -23.27 28.11 -9.98
C VAL A 109 -24.46 28.22 -10.93
N LEU A 110 -25.21 27.14 -11.13
CA LEU A 110 -26.40 27.14 -11.97
C LEU A 110 -27.42 28.18 -11.48
N LEU A 111 -27.75 28.19 -10.19
CA LEU A 111 -28.74 29.13 -9.63
C LEU A 111 -28.23 30.58 -9.61
N ALA A 112 -26.93 30.80 -9.40
CA ALA A 112 -26.34 32.13 -9.36
C ALA A 112 -26.26 32.80 -10.74
N LEU A 113 -26.07 32.00 -11.80
CA LEU A 113 -25.75 32.49 -13.13
C LEU A 113 -26.86 32.26 -14.17
N SER A 114 -27.95 31.56 -13.84
CA SER A 114 -29.04 31.27 -14.78
C SER A 114 -30.44 31.40 -14.17
N HIS A 115 -31.42 31.70 -15.03
CA HIS A 115 -32.85 31.63 -14.71
C HIS A 115 -33.59 30.63 -15.62
N ASP A 116 -34.84 30.32 -15.26
CA ASP A 116 -35.71 29.38 -15.98
C ASP A 116 -35.80 29.72 -17.47
N GLY A 117 -35.78 28.70 -18.33
CA GLY A 117 -35.83 28.87 -19.79
C GLY A 117 -34.50 29.20 -20.46
N GLN A 118 -33.44 29.50 -19.70
CA GLN A 118 -32.11 29.71 -20.26
C GLN A 118 -31.37 28.40 -20.59
N GLN A 119 -30.32 28.54 -21.40
CA GLN A 119 -29.45 27.48 -21.83
C GLN A 119 -28.04 27.65 -21.26
N VAL A 120 -27.44 26.55 -20.81
CA VAL A 120 -26.01 26.43 -20.52
C VAL A 120 -25.34 25.75 -21.71
N VAL A 121 -24.16 26.23 -22.10
CA VAL A 121 -23.44 25.75 -23.29
C VAL A 121 -22.04 25.33 -22.90
N GLY A 122 -21.52 24.24 -23.47
CA GLY A 122 -20.15 23.80 -23.17
C GLY A 122 -19.79 22.47 -23.82
N ASN A 123 -18.68 21.87 -23.37
CA ASN A 123 -18.30 20.51 -23.71
C ASN A 123 -19.06 19.49 -22.82
N ALA A 124 -18.77 18.19 -22.93
CA ALA A 124 -19.65 17.15 -22.42
C ALA A 124 -19.92 17.27 -20.90
N PRO A 125 -21.19 17.45 -20.50
CA PRO A 125 -21.54 17.82 -19.13
C PRO A 125 -21.51 16.63 -18.18
N SER A 126 -21.42 16.93 -16.89
CA SER A 126 -21.65 15.91 -15.87
C SER A 126 -23.10 15.41 -15.89
N PRO A 127 -23.36 14.12 -15.59
CA PRO A 127 -24.71 13.62 -15.41
C PRO A 127 -25.49 14.38 -14.33
N THR A 128 -24.79 14.95 -13.35
CA THR A 128 -25.41 15.77 -12.31
C THR A 128 -25.92 17.09 -12.88
N LEU A 129 -25.11 17.81 -13.65
CA LEU A 129 -25.48 19.09 -14.24
C LEU A 129 -26.72 18.95 -15.14
N LEU A 130 -26.77 17.92 -15.97
CA LEU A 130 -27.94 17.63 -16.81
C LEU A 130 -29.23 17.48 -15.99
N ARG A 131 -29.16 16.80 -14.84
CA ARG A 131 -30.30 16.61 -13.94
C ARG A 131 -30.70 17.90 -13.23
N LEU A 132 -29.74 18.72 -12.84
CA LEU A 132 -30.00 20.02 -12.25
C LEU A 132 -30.69 20.94 -13.26
N LEU A 133 -30.23 20.96 -14.51
CA LEU A 133 -30.84 21.73 -15.59
C LEU A 133 -32.29 21.31 -15.83
N GLU A 134 -32.54 20.00 -15.97
CA GLU A 134 -33.89 19.43 -16.12
C GLU A 134 -34.82 19.85 -14.97
N ARG A 135 -34.36 19.66 -13.71
CA ARG A 135 -35.11 20.01 -12.50
C ARG A 135 -35.55 21.47 -12.48
N TYR A 136 -34.71 22.34 -13.00
CA TYR A 136 -34.88 23.77 -12.95
C TYR A 136 -35.34 24.35 -14.31
N GLY A 137 -35.87 23.54 -15.23
CA GLY A 137 -36.44 24.04 -16.49
C GLY A 137 -35.42 24.80 -17.37
N ARG A 138 -34.16 24.39 -17.34
CA ARG A 138 -33.05 24.90 -18.16
C ARG A 138 -32.58 23.80 -19.11
N THR A 139 -31.84 24.17 -20.15
CA THR A 139 -31.30 23.21 -21.12
C THR A 139 -29.78 23.24 -21.18
N TYR A 140 -29.19 22.13 -21.63
CA TYR A 140 -27.77 22.08 -21.97
C TYR A 140 -27.59 21.97 -23.48
N ARG A 141 -26.64 22.72 -24.04
CA ARG A 141 -26.15 22.51 -25.39
C ARG A 141 -24.74 21.97 -25.34
N ASP A 142 -24.61 20.69 -25.64
CA ASP A 142 -23.31 20.03 -25.81
C ASP A 142 -22.73 20.39 -27.17
N LEU A 143 -21.60 21.08 -27.15
CA LEU A 143 -20.82 21.50 -28.31
C LEU A 143 -19.45 20.81 -28.36
N THR A 144 -19.32 19.64 -27.72
CA THR A 144 -18.08 18.86 -27.74
C THR A 144 -17.65 18.53 -29.17
N ASP A 145 -16.41 18.85 -29.52
CA ASP A 145 -15.76 18.47 -30.77
C ASP A 145 -15.01 17.15 -30.57
N ALA A 146 -15.75 16.04 -30.57
CA ALA A 146 -15.20 14.70 -30.38
C ALA A 146 -14.22 14.27 -31.49
N ALA A 147 -14.15 15.02 -32.60
CA ALA A 147 -13.20 14.79 -33.69
C ALA A 147 -11.87 15.55 -33.52
N SER A 148 -11.78 16.47 -32.54
CA SER A 148 -10.55 17.17 -32.21
C SER A 148 -9.46 16.21 -31.69
N ALA A 149 -8.19 16.64 -31.81
CA ALA A 149 -7.07 15.99 -31.12
C ALA A 149 -7.24 15.98 -29.58
N PHE A 150 -8.04 16.91 -29.06
CA PHE A 150 -8.50 16.96 -27.68
C PHE A 150 -10.02 16.79 -27.68
N PRO A 151 -10.55 15.57 -27.48
CA PRO A 151 -12.00 15.32 -27.63
C PRO A 151 -12.91 16.00 -26.62
N GLY A 152 -12.34 16.71 -25.64
CA GLY A 152 -13.07 17.62 -24.76
C GLY A 152 -13.17 19.06 -25.28
N ASP A 153 -12.57 19.39 -26.43
CA ASP A 153 -12.66 20.71 -27.06
C ASP A 153 -14.12 21.11 -27.35
N VAL A 154 -14.39 22.40 -27.36
CA VAL A 154 -15.66 22.97 -27.82
C VAL A 154 -15.56 23.34 -29.29
N ASN A 155 -16.56 22.96 -30.10
CA ASN A 155 -16.66 23.39 -31.49
C ASN A 155 -16.88 24.91 -31.56
N LEU A 156 -15.82 25.65 -31.90
CA LEU A 156 -15.81 27.12 -31.87
C LEU A 156 -16.80 27.74 -32.87
N GLN A 157 -16.95 27.15 -34.06
CA GLN A 157 -17.88 27.64 -35.07
C GLN A 157 -19.34 27.49 -34.61
N ALA A 158 -19.65 26.33 -34.02
CA ALA A 158 -20.98 26.08 -33.46
C ALA A 158 -21.27 26.98 -32.24
N LEU A 159 -20.25 27.24 -31.41
CA LEU A 159 -20.37 28.16 -30.28
C LEU A 159 -20.63 29.60 -30.75
N GLU A 160 -19.84 30.09 -31.70
CA GLU A 160 -20.01 31.45 -32.24
C GLU A 160 -21.37 31.62 -32.93
N ALA A 161 -21.79 30.66 -33.76
CA ALA A 161 -23.11 30.69 -34.40
C ALA A 161 -24.24 30.75 -33.35
N LEU A 162 -24.15 29.91 -32.31
CA LEU A 162 -25.15 29.90 -31.24
C LEU A 162 -25.17 31.20 -30.43
N LEU A 163 -24.00 31.79 -30.17
CA LEU A 163 -23.90 33.10 -29.50
C LEU A 163 -24.48 34.22 -30.38
N GLN A 164 -24.27 34.20 -31.69
CA GLN A 164 -24.86 35.17 -32.61
C GLN A 164 -26.39 35.07 -32.68
N GLU A 165 -26.93 33.85 -32.71
CA GLU A 165 -28.36 33.61 -32.87
C GLU A 165 -29.15 33.77 -31.57
N ALA A 166 -28.57 33.36 -30.44
CA ALA A 166 -29.30 33.15 -29.20
C ALA A 166 -28.56 33.63 -27.94
N ALA A 167 -27.66 34.63 -28.05
CA ALA A 167 -26.91 35.17 -26.91
C ALA A 167 -27.79 35.42 -25.68
N GLU A 168 -28.94 36.08 -25.80
CA GLU A 168 -29.80 36.40 -24.64
C GLU A 168 -30.35 35.16 -23.91
N GLN A 169 -30.51 34.03 -24.62
CA GLN A 169 -30.98 32.77 -24.04
C GLN A 169 -29.85 31.99 -23.35
N ILE A 170 -28.59 32.30 -23.65
CA ILE A 170 -27.42 31.65 -23.06
C ILE A 170 -27.08 32.30 -21.72
N ALA A 171 -27.10 31.49 -20.65
CA ALA A 171 -26.75 31.91 -19.31
C ALA A 171 -25.24 32.08 -19.13
N TYR A 172 -24.48 31.01 -19.39
CA TYR A 172 -23.02 30.99 -19.30
C TYR A 172 -22.44 29.87 -20.17
N VAL A 173 -21.14 29.96 -20.43
CA VAL A 173 -20.36 28.91 -21.10
C VAL A 173 -19.58 28.13 -20.05
N VAL A 174 -19.56 26.80 -20.11
CA VAL A 174 -18.82 25.94 -19.18
C VAL A 174 -17.79 25.07 -19.89
N LEU A 175 -16.60 24.98 -19.31
CA LEU A 175 -15.57 24.03 -19.69
C LEU A 175 -15.40 22.99 -18.59
N HIS A 176 -15.66 21.73 -18.93
CA HIS A 176 -15.39 20.59 -18.07
C HIS A 176 -13.96 20.11 -18.30
N ALA A 177 -13.11 20.20 -17.26
CA ALA A 177 -11.73 19.71 -17.35
C ALA A 177 -11.67 18.23 -17.72
N ALA A 178 -12.64 17.43 -17.24
CA ALA A 178 -12.90 16.07 -17.69
C ALA A 178 -14.27 16.00 -18.35
N ALA A 179 -14.33 16.24 -19.66
CA ALA A 179 -15.54 16.04 -20.44
C ALA A 179 -15.99 14.58 -20.27
N TRP A 180 -17.22 14.34 -19.81
CA TRP A 180 -17.68 13.01 -19.33
C TRP A 180 -17.78 11.92 -20.42
N VAL A 181 -17.41 12.25 -21.65
CA VAL A 181 -17.21 11.32 -22.76
C VAL A 181 -16.02 10.39 -22.45
N GLN A 182 -16.15 9.10 -22.77
CA GLN A 182 -15.03 8.14 -22.85
C GLN A 182 -14.04 8.17 -21.65
N GLY A 183 -14.54 8.31 -20.41
CA GLY A 183 -13.69 8.25 -19.20
C GLY A 183 -13.04 9.58 -18.78
N GLY A 184 -13.52 10.73 -19.28
CA GLY A 184 -13.05 12.06 -18.89
C GLY A 184 -12.02 12.61 -19.87
N GLN A 185 -12.47 13.14 -21.01
CA GLN A 185 -11.59 13.64 -22.09
C GLN A 185 -11.10 15.07 -21.83
N PRO A 186 -9.84 15.38 -22.20
CA PRO A 186 -9.24 16.69 -22.04
C PRO A 186 -9.60 17.65 -23.18
N PHE A 187 -9.55 18.96 -22.93
CA PHE A 187 -9.56 20.03 -23.96
C PHE A 187 -8.17 20.66 -24.15
N SER A 188 -7.92 21.38 -25.25
CA SER A 188 -6.66 22.09 -25.50
C SER A 188 -6.65 23.49 -24.88
N LEU A 189 -5.46 24.02 -24.54
CA LEU A 189 -5.36 25.38 -23.99
C LEU A 189 -5.75 26.43 -25.03
N ALA A 190 -5.45 26.18 -26.31
CA ALA A 190 -5.83 27.05 -27.41
C ALA A 190 -7.37 27.14 -27.56
N ASN A 191 -8.07 26.01 -27.50
CA ASN A 191 -9.53 25.98 -27.53
C ASN A 191 -10.12 26.73 -26.34
N ALA A 192 -9.62 26.49 -25.12
CA ALA A 192 -10.10 27.18 -23.92
C ALA A 192 -9.93 28.71 -24.01
N ARG A 193 -8.81 29.20 -24.57
CA ARG A 193 -8.58 30.63 -24.83
C ARG A 193 -9.60 31.20 -25.81
N ALA A 194 -9.83 30.51 -26.93
CA ALA A 194 -10.80 30.94 -27.94
C ALA A 194 -12.24 30.95 -27.40
N VAL A 195 -12.62 29.94 -26.61
CA VAL A 195 -13.91 29.91 -25.90
C VAL A 195 -14.03 31.11 -24.95
N ALA A 196 -12.98 31.42 -24.18
CA ALA A 196 -12.97 32.57 -23.28
C ALA A 196 -13.09 33.92 -24.03
N GLU A 197 -12.41 34.05 -25.17
CA GLU A 197 -12.50 35.24 -26.02
C GLU A 197 -13.92 35.42 -26.58
N LEU A 198 -14.53 34.36 -27.11
CA LEU A 198 -15.92 34.38 -27.58
C LEU A 198 -16.90 34.70 -26.45
N ALA A 199 -16.79 34.04 -25.30
CA ALA A 199 -17.65 34.29 -24.14
C ALA A 199 -17.57 35.78 -23.73
N ARG A 200 -16.37 36.36 -23.66
CA ARG A 200 -16.18 37.79 -23.34
C ARG A 200 -16.76 38.71 -24.41
N ALA A 201 -16.59 38.39 -25.69
CA ALA A 201 -17.11 39.20 -26.79
C ALA A 201 -18.65 39.35 -26.73
N TYR A 202 -19.35 38.31 -26.28
CA TYR A 202 -20.81 38.30 -26.10
C TYR A 202 -21.26 38.51 -24.64
N GLN A 203 -20.36 38.97 -23.76
CA GLN A 203 -20.63 39.26 -22.34
C GLN A 203 -21.25 38.08 -21.57
N LYS A 204 -20.76 36.87 -21.82
CA LYS A 204 -21.16 35.65 -21.13
C LYS A 204 -20.11 35.22 -20.12
N PRO A 205 -20.52 34.86 -18.88
CA PRO A 205 -19.58 34.28 -17.91
C PRO A 205 -19.00 32.98 -18.45
N LEU A 206 -17.69 32.78 -18.24
CA LEU A 206 -17.03 31.51 -18.44
C LEU A 206 -16.87 30.79 -17.09
N VAL A 207 -17.36 29.56 -17.02
CA VAL A 207 -17.25 28.67 -15.88
C VAL A 207 -16.26 27.55 -16.18
N LEU A 208 -15.39 27.22 -15.24
CA LEU A 208 -14.50 26.06 -15.30
C LEU A 208 -14.86 25.05 -14.22
N ASP A 209 -15.21 23.82 -14.62
CA ASP A 209 -15.20 22.66 -13.72
C ASP A 209 -13.78 22.11 -13.63
N ALA A 210 -13.14 22.40 -12.51
CA ALA A 210 -11.76 22.06 -12.22
C ALA A 210 -11.59 20.71 -11.51
N THR A 211 -12.63 19.86 -11.43
CA THR A 211 -12.59 18.58 -10.69
C THR A 211 -11.40 17.67 -11.03
N HIS A 212 -10.93 17.71 -12.29
CA HIS A 212 -9.75 16.97 -12.78
C HIS A 212 -8.72 17.89 -13.45
N VAL A 213 -8.62 19.14 -13.01
CA VAL A 213 -7.79 20.17 -13.66
C VAL A 213 -6.29 19.88 -13.59
N PHE A 214 -5.81 19.18 -12.57
CA PHE A 214 -4.39 18.89 -12.44
C PHE A 214 -3.97 17.81 -13.43
N THR A 215 -4.83 16.80 -13.62
CA THR A 215 -4.63 15.79 -14.68
C THR A 215 -4.75 16.40 -16.07
N GLN A 216 -5.74 17.28 -16.29
CA GLN A 216 -5.88 18.07 -17.51
C GLN A 216 -4.60 18.87 -17.82
N ALA A 217 -4.06 19.57 -16.82
CA ALA A 217 -2.83 20.33 -16.95
C ALA A 217 -1.60 19.45 -17.25
N LEU A 218 -1.50 18.26 -16.66
CA LEU A 218 -0.45 17.29 -17.00
C LEU A 218 -0.54 16.86 -18.47
N ILE A 219 -1.74 16.59 -18.97
CA ILE A 219 -1.94 16.20 -20.38
C ILE A 219 -1.51 17.30 -21.33
N LEU A 220 -1.92 18.53 -21.04
CA LEU A 220 -1.51 19.72 -21.79
C LEU A 220 0.02 19.87 -21.78
N GLN A 221 0.66 19.71 -20.62
CA GLN A 221 2.12 19.74 -20.50
C GLN A 221 2.81 18.68 -21.37
N GLU A 222 2.24 17.47 -21.47
CA GLU A 222 2.81 16.38 -22.26
C GLU A 222 2.61 16.55 -23.78
N GLN A 223 1.44 17.04 -24.18
CA GLN A 223 1.00 17.04 -25.59
C GLN A 223 1.26 18.37 -26.31
N GLU A 224 1.22 19.51 -25.61
CA GLU A 224 1.50 20.82 -26.21
C GLU A 224 2.98 21.21 -26.02
N ALA A 225 3.70 21.41 -27.13
CA ALA A 225 5.14 21.65 -27.11
C ALA A 225 5.55 22.88 -26.27
N ASP A 226 4.75 23.95 -26.32
CA ASP A 226 5.03 25.21 -25.61
C ASP A 226 4.80 25.10 -24.09
N LEU A 227 4.07 24.07 -23.64
CA LEU A 227 3.75 23.87 -22.23
C LEU A 227 4.72 22.92 -21.51
N LYS A 228 5.60 22.21 -22.23
CA LYS A 228 6.56 21.25 -21.64
C LYS A 228 7.49 21.85 -20.59
N ALA A 229 7.84 23.13 -20.72
CA ALA A 229 8.70 23.84 -19.76
C ALA A 229 7.94 24.42 -18.55
N HIS A 230 6.60 24.40 -18.58
CA HIS A 230 5.77 24.94 -17.52
C HIS A 230 5.48 23.85 -16.47
N SER A 231 5.35 24.23 -15.20
CA SER A 231 4.83 23.31 -14.19
C SER A 231 3.34 23.06 -14.39
N VAL A 232 2.84 21.89 -13.98
CA VAL A 232 1.40 21.59 -13.96
C VAL A 232 0.61 22.71 -13.26
N PHE A 233 1.12 23.25 -12.15
CA PHE A 233 0.48 24.34 -11.42
C PHE A 233 0.39 25.65 -12.21
N ALA A 234 1.41 25.98 -13.01
CA ALA A 234 1.36 27.16 -13.87
C ALA A 234 0.28 27.01 -14.96
N ILE A 235 0.09 25.81 -15.49
CA ILE A 235 -0.96 25.50 -16.47
C ILE A 235 -2.35 25.55 -15.80
N VAL A 236 -2.51 24.96 -14.61
CA VAL A 236 -3.75 25.08 -13.81
C VAL A 236 -4.10 26.55 -13.58
N ARG A 237 -3.10 27.38 -13.24
CA ARG A 237 -3.28 28.81 -13.05
C ARG A 237 -3.75 29.49 -14.34
N ALA A 238 -3.10 29.19 -15.47
CA ALA A 238 -3.47 29.74 -16.77
C ALA A 238 -4.92 29.38 -17.16
N LEU A 239 -5.35 28.14 -16.90
CA LEU A 239 -6.74 27.72 -17.13
C LEU A 239 -7.72 28.45 -16.20
N ALA A 240 -7.39 28.54 -14.90
CA ALA A 240 -8.22 29.23 -13.93
C ALA A 240 -8.40 30.72 -14.28
N ASP A 241 -7.36 31.39 -14.76
CA ASP A 241 -7.39 32.81 -15.13
C ASP A 241 -8.29 33.12 -16.34
N LEU A 242 -8.60 32.13 -17.18
CA LEU A 242 -9.55 32.31 -18.28
C LEU A 242 -11.00 32.46 -17.79
N ALA A 243 -11.36 31.74 -16.72
CA ALA A 243 -12.72 31.63 -16.22
C ALA A 243 -13.09 32.71 -15.19
N ASP A 244 -14.34 33.14 -15.20
CA ASP A 244 -14.90 34.07 -14.21
C ASP A 244 -15.22 33.35 -12.89
N VAL A 245 -15.68 32.10 -13.01
CA VAL A 245 -16.02 31.20 -11.90
C VAL A 245 -15.33 29.86 -12.12
N VAL A 246 -14.65 29.35 -11.10
CA VAL A 246 -14.09 28.00 -11.09
C VAL A 246 -14.79 27.21 -10.00
N TYR A 247 -15.26 26.01 -10.27
CA TYR A 247 -15.72 25.10 -9.24
C TYR A 247 -15.00 23.77 -9.31
N LEU A 248 -14.92 23.04 -8.20
CA LEU A 248 -14.21 21.76 -8.14
C LEU A 248 -14.89 20.82 -7.16
N SER A 249 -14.94 19.52 -7.46
CA SER A 249 -15.10 18.48 -6.44
C SER A 249 -13.76 17.94 -5.95
N ALA A 250 -13.58 17.89 -4.63
CA ALA A 250 -12.40 17.27 -4.03
C ALA A 250 -12.35 15.74 -4.21
N ARG A 251 -13.43 15.15 -4.72
CA ARG A 251 -13.54 13.73 -5.08
C ARG A 251 -12.78 13.34 -6.35
N GLY A 252 -12.31 14.31 -7.13
CA GLY A 252 -11.49 14.09 -8.33
C GLY A 252 -10.00 14.00 -7.99
N ASP A 253 -9.18 14.88 -8.56
CA ASP A 253 -7.71 14.86 -8.42
C ASP A 253 -7.20 14.92 -6.98
N LEU A 254 -7.97 15.51 -6.05
CA LEU A 254 -7.58 15.65 -4.64
C LEU A 254 -7.72 14.34 -3.84
N GLY A 255 -8.48 13.36 -4.36
CA GLY A 255 -8.65 12.05 -3.72
C GLY A 255 -9.36 12.07 -2.36
N CYS A 256 -10.09 13.14 -2.03
CA CYS A 256 -10.93 13.22 -0.84
C CYS A 256 -12.24 12.45 -1.06
N HIS A 257 -12.89 12.01 0.02
CA HIS A 257 -14.16 11.25 -0.09
C HIS A 257 -15.38 12.14 -0.31
N VAL A 258 -15.31 13.39 0.11
CA VAL A 258 -16.36 14.41 0.02
C VAL A 258 -15.74 15.78 -0.21
N GLY A 259 -16.56 16.79 -0.49
CA GLY A 259 -16.11 18.18 -0.61
C GLY A 259 -16.03 18.75 -2.01
N GLY A 260 -16.09 20.07 -2.03
CA GLY A 260 -15.88 20.91 -3.19
C GLY A 260 -15.85 22.38 -2.80
N PHE A 261 -15.51 23.24 -3.74
CA PHE A 261 -15.55 24.69 -3.53
C PHE A 261 -15.71 25.41 -4.85
N ILE A 262 -16.13 26.67 -4.76
CA ILE A 262 -16.26 27.62 -5.86
C ILE A 262 -15.30 28.77 -5.61
N LEU A 263 -14.67 29.26 -6.67
CA LEU A 263 -13.70 30.33 -6.65
C LEU A 263 -14.09 31.40 -7.68
N THR A 264 -13.90 32.67 -7.31
CA THR A 264 -14.09 33.79 -8.24
C THR A 264 -13.26 35.01 -7.83
N ASN A 265 -13.05 35.93 -8.78
CA ASN A 265 -12.51 37.27 -8.51
C ASN A 265 -13.61 38.34 -8.42
N SER A 266 -14.83 38.01 -8.85
CA SER A 266 -15.97 38.92 -8.83
C SER A 266 -16.60 38.93 -7.44
N GLU A 267 -16.54 40.07 -6.77
CA GLU A 267 -17.18 40.26 -5.47
C GLU A 267 -18.71 40.10 -5.57
N ALA A 268 -19.31 40.51 -6.69
CA ALA A 268 -20.73 40.35 -6.94
C ALA A 268 -21.13 38.87 -7.05
N ASP A 269 -20.37 38.06 -7.79
CA ASP A 269 -20.59 36.61 -7.87
C ASP A 269 -20.35 35.93 -6.53
N TYR A 270 -19.30 36.33 -5.82
CA TYR A 270 -19.04 35.83 -4.47
C TYR A 270 -20.21 36.09 -3.53
N ILE A 271 -20.76 37.31 -3.48
CA ILE A 271 -21.91 37.65 -2.63
C ILE A 271 -23.15 36.83 -3.02
N ARG A 272 -23.41 36.63 -4.32
CA ARG A 272 -24.51 35.78 -4.80
C ARG A 272 -24.34 34.33 -4.35
N LEU A 273 -23.20 33.72 -4.66
CA LEU A 273 -22.89 32.33 -4.34
C LEU A 273 -22.88 32.09 -2.83
N ARG A 274 -22.28 33.00 -2.06
CA ARG A 274 -22.24 32.96 -0.59
C ARG A 274 -23.64 32.98 0.02
N SER A 275 -24.53 33.81 -0.52
CA SER A 275 -25.93 33.86 -0.09
C SER A 275 -26.66 32.54 -0.36
N LEU A 276 -26.40 31.91 -1.51
CA LEU A 276 -27.01 30.63 -1.87
C LEU A 276 -26.46 29.45 -1.06
N VAL A 277 -25.16 29.46 -0.71
CA VAL A 277 -24.57 28.44 0.18
C VAL A 277 -25.37 28.30 1.47
N VAL A 278 -25.73 29.42 2.11
CA VAL A 278 -26.49 29.45 3.36
C VAL A 278 -27.86 28.80 3.24
N VAL A 279 -28.43 28.80 2.03
CA VAL A 279 -29.75 28.22 1.75
C VAL A 279 -29.66 26.73 1.44
N PHE A 280 -28.67 26.31 0.64
CA PHE A 280 -28.66 24.97 0.04
C PHE A 280 -27.61 24.02 0.59
N GLU A 281 -26.48 24.51 1.09
CA GLU A 281 -25.33 23.69 1.45
C GLU A 281 -25.01 23.76 2.95
N GLY A 282 -24.89 24.97 3.52
CA GLY A 282 -24.50 25.19 4.91
C GLY A 282 -23.98 26.62 5.12
N LEU A 283 -23.21 26.90 6.18
CA LEU A 283 -22.69 28.27 6.39
C LEU A 283 -21.60 28.63 5.37
N HIS A 284 -21.46 29.91 5.03
CA HIS A 284 -20.47 30.43 4.10
C HIS A 284 -19.00 30.05 4.35
N THR A 285 -18.62 29.67 5.58
CA THR A 285 -17.25 29.25 5.92
C THR A 285 -17.04 27.74 5.87
N TYR A 286 -18.09 26.92 5.74
CA TYR A 286 -17.92 25.46 5.69
C TYR A 286 -18.75 24.75 4.62
N GLY A 287 -19.80 25.38 4.08
CA GLY A 287 -20.51 24.89 2.91
C GLY A 287 -21.15 23.53 3.08
N GLY A 288 -21.56 23.17 4.30
CA GLY A 288 -22.12 21.84 4.60
C GLY A 288 -21.09 20.79 5.01
N LEU A 289 -19.79 21.06 4.90
CA LEU A 289 -18.71 20.15 5.30
C LEU A 289 -18.44 20.13 6.80
N ALA A 290 -17.99 18.99 7.32
CA ALA A 290 -17.33 18.98 8.62
C ALA A 290 -15.99 19.74 8.51
N GLY A 291 -15.57 20.41 9.57
CA GLY A 291 -14.32 21.18 9.56
C GLY A 291 -13.11 20.31 9.21
N ARG A 292 -13.14 19.07 9.68
CA ARG A 292 -12.16 18.03 9.37
C ARG A 292 -12.04 17.68 7.89
N ASP A 293 -13.15 17.68 7.14
CA ASP A 293 -13.13 17.41 5.70
C ASP A 293 -12.51 18.60 4.95
N ILE A 294 -12.77 19.84 5.41
CA ILE A 294 -12.15 21.05 4.87
C ILE A 294 -10.63 21.00 5.03
N GLU A 295 -10.16 20.62 6.22
CA GLU A 295 -8.73 20.49 6.50
C GLU A 295 -8.09 19.41 5.59
N ALA A 296 -8.74 18.26 5.43
CA ALA A 296 -8.27 17.21 4.52
C ALA A 296 -8.16 17.69 3.06
N ILE A 297 -9.07 18.56 2.60
CA ILE A 297 -9.05 19.15 1.25
C ILE A 297 -7.90 20.18 1.13
N ALA A 298 -7.70 21.00 2.15
CA ALA A 298 -6.60 21.98 2.19
C ALA A 298 -5.24 21.26 2.08
N VAL A 299 -5.05 20.20 2.88
CA VAL A 299 -3.85 19.34 2.81
C VAL A 299 -3.71 18.70 1.43
N ALA A 300 -4.79 18.18 0.84
CA ALA A 300 -4.75 17.58 -0.50
C ALA A 300 -4.23 18.58 -1.55
N LEU A 301 -4.71 19.82 -1.54
CA LEU A 301 -4.24 20.86 -2.46
C LEU A 301 -2.74 21.17 -2.30
N GLN A 302 -2.20 21.01 -1.08
CA GLN A 302 -0.77 21.19 -0.83
C GLN A 302 0.06 19.99 -1.31
N GLU A 303 -0.47 18.77 -1.17
CA GLU A 303 0.24 17.51 -1.48
C GLU A 303 0.11 17.00 -2.92
N VAL A 304 -0.85 17.49 -3.73
CA VAL A 304 -0.94 17.09 -5.15
C VAL A 304 0.43 17.22 -5.81
N SER A 305 0.89 16.13 -6.43
CA SER A 305 2.23 16.04 -7.03
C SER A 305 2.16 15.58 -8.47
N GLU A 306 3.09 16.05 -9.30
CA GLU A 306 3.19 15.65 -10.70
C GLU A 306 3.50 14.16 -10.86
N ASP A 307 4.34 13.61 -9.97
CA ASP A 307 4.70 12.19 -9.97
C ASP A 307 3.48 11.29 -9.76
N GLU A 308 2.57 11.65 -8.85
CA GLU A 308 1.33 10.87 -8.63
C GLU A 308 0.40 10.93 -9.84
N LEU A 309 0.25 12.12 -10.45
CA LEU A 309 -0.58 12.31 -11.63
C LEU A 309 -0.04 11.50 -12.82
N ARG A 310 1.28 11.54 -13.05
CA ARG A 310 1.97 10.75 -14.09
C ARG A 310 1.85 9.26 -13.84
N PHE A 311 2.01 8.82 -12.59
CA PHE A 311 1.88 7.42 -12.24
C PHE A 311 0.48 6.89 -12.55
N HIS A 312 -0.56 7.58 -12.08
CA HIS A 312 -1.94 7.20 -12.33
C HIS A 312 -2.29 7.16 -13.83
N ARG A 313 -1.84 8.18 -14.59
CA ARG A 313 -1.98 8.22 -16.04
C ARG A 313 -1.27 7.05 -16.72
N GLY A 314 -0.08 6.70 -16.27
CA GLY A 314 0.67 5.54 -16.74
C GLY A 314 -0.07 4.22 -16.51
N GLN A 315 -0.73 4.07 -15.36
CA GLN A 315 -1.58 2.90 -15.08
C GLN A 315 -2.73 2.78 -16.08
N LEU A 316 -3.44 3.88 -16.36
CA LEU A 316 -4.55 3.91 -17.32
C LEU A 316 -4.07 3.60 -18.75
N GLN A 317 -2.97 4.22 -19.19
CA GLN A 317 -2.39 3.98 -20.52
C GLN A 317 -1.94 2.53 -20.69
N ALA A 318 -1.26 1.96 -19.67
CA ALA A 318 -0.81 0.58 -19.70
C ALA A 318 -1.99 -0.40 -19.73
N LEU A 319 -3.04 -0.14 -18.94
CA LEU A 319 -4.26 -0.95 -18.96
C LEU A 319 -4.94 -0.86 -20.34
N GLY A 320 -5.14 0.34 -20.87
CA GLY A 320 -5.77 0.56 -22.18
C GLY A 320 -5.03 -0.14 -23.30
N HIS A 321 -3.69 -0.02 -23.32
CA HIS A 321 -2.85 -0.72 -24.29
C HIS A 321 -3.05 -2.24 -24.25
N ARG A 322 -3.07 -2.83 -23.05
CA ARG A 322 -3.20 -4.29 -22.88
C ARG A 322 -4.58 -4.79 -23.29
N LEU A 323 -5.64 -4.06 -22.95
CA LEU A 323 -6.99 -4.42 -23.38
C LEU A 323 -7.14 -4.34 -24.91
N ARG A 324 -6.52 -3.34 -25.55
CA ARG A 324 -6.44 -3.29 -27.03
C ARG A 324 -5.65 -4.47 -27.62
N ALA A 325 -4.55 -4.86 -26.98
CA ALA A 325 -3.77 -6.02 -27.41
C ALA A 325 -4.57 -7.34 -27.32
N LEU A 326 -5.54 -7.42 -26.39
CA LEU A 326 -6.51 -8.51 -26.34
C LEU A 326 -7.60 -8.39 -27.42
N GLY A 327 -7.77 -7.24 -28.07
CA GLY A 327 -8.80 -7.02 -29.09
C GLY A 327 -10.08 -6.36 -28.56
N TYR A 328 -10.09 -5.87 -27.32
CA TYR A 328 -11.17 -4.99 -26.86
C TYR A 328 -11.08 -3.63 -27.55
N GLN A 329 -12.23 -3.10 -27.96
CA GLN A 329 -12.33 -1.73 -28.48
C GLN A 329 -12.32 -0.74 -27.32
N VAL A 330 -11.13 -0.24 -27.00
CA VAL A 330 -10.90 0.82 -26.02
C VAL A 330 -11.03 2.17 -26.72
N ALA A 331 -11.82 3.08 -26.17
CA ALA A 331 -11.90 4.45 -26.67
C ALA A 331 -10.53 5.16 -26.60
N GLU A 332 -10.19 5.91 -27.66
CA GLU A 332 -8.96 6.68 -27.76
C GLU A 332 -9.26 8.17 -27.99
N PRO A 333 -8.51 9.09 -27.35
CA PRO A 333 -7.43 8.83 -26.42
C PRO A 333 -7.94 8.27 -25.08
N VAL A 334 -7.09 7.55 -24.36
CA VAL A 334 -7.41 7.05 -23.01
C VAL A 334 -7.86 8.20 -22.10
N GLY A 335 -9.04 8.05 -21.49
CA GLY A 335 -9.63 9.04 -20.59
C GLY A 335 -8.80 9.28 -19.32
N MET A 336 -9.01 10.42 -18.67
CA MET A 336 -8.26 10.83 -17.48
C MET A 336 -8.58 10.04 -16.21
N VAL A 337 -9.78 9.47 -16.14
CA VAL A 337 -10.33 8.84 -14.93
C VAL A 337 -10.51 7.33 -15.11
N GLY A 338 -10.55 6.87 -16.36
CA GLY A 338 -10.83 5.47 -16.67
C GLY A 338 -10.84 5.16 -18.15
N LEU A 339 -11.07 3.89 -18.44
CA LEU A 339 -11.23 3.36 -19.80
C LEU A 339 -12.71 3.16 -20.12
N SER A 340 -13.04 3.23 -21.40
CA SER A 340 -14.36 2.90 -21.93
C SER A 340 -14.22 1.78 -22.95
N LEU A 341 -14.86 0.64 -22.69
CA LEU A 341 -14.86 -0.53 -23.58
C LEU A 341 -16.23 -0.64 -24.26
N ASP A 342 -16.26 -0.76 -25.59
CA ASP A 342 -17.51 -1.09 -26.28
C ASP A 342 -17.86 -2.57 -26.05
N ALA A 343 -18.89 -2.82 -25.23
CA ALA A 343 -19.32 -4.17 -24.90
C ALA A 343 -20.19 -4.79 -26.00
N ALA A 344 -20.77 -3.99 -26.90
CA ALA A 344 -21.63 -4.48 -27.98
C ALA A 344 -20.87 -5.32 -29.01
N VAL A 345 -19.55 -5.15 -29.10
CA VAL A 345 -18.66 -5.99 -29.92
C VAL A 345 -18.61 -7.43 -29.39
N ARG A 346 -18.89 -7.63 -28.10
CA ARG A 346 -18.73 -8.93 -27.42
C ARG A 346 -20.05 -9.58 -27.01
N VAL A 347 -21.06 -8.78 -26.68
CA VAL A 347 -22.35 -9.24 -26.18
C VAL A 347 -23.47 -8.60 -26.99
N GLU A 348 -24.38 -9.42 -27.50
CA GLU A 348 -25.55 -8.92 -28.24
C GLU A 348 -26.61 -8.37 -27.27
N GLY A 349 -27.38 -7.39 -27.74
CA GLY A 349 -28.53 -6.82 -27.03
C GLY A 349 -28.30 -5.43 -26.45
N GLU A 350 -29.40 -4.82 -26.01
CA GLU A 350 -29.45 -3.41 -25.54
C GLU A 350 -28.55 -3.16 -24.30
N PHE A 351 -28.40 -4.17 -23.44
CA PHE A 351 -27.70 -4.07 -22.16
C PHE A 351 -26.36 -4.82 -22.14
N ALA A 352 -25.65 -4.80 -23.28
CA ALA A 352 -24.37 -5.48 -23.46
C ALA A 352 -23.33 -5.15 -22.36
N ALA A 353 -23.26 -3.89 -21.91
CA ALA A 353 -22.34 -3.48 -20.84
C ALA A 353 -22.70 -4.11 -19.50
N HIS A 354 -23.98 -4.13 -19.11
CA HIS A 354 -24.44 -4.76 -17.87
C HIS A 354 -24.19 -6.28 -17.90
N ALA A 355 -24.41 -6.92 -19.06
CA ALA A 355 -24.14 -8.34 -19.25
C ALA A 355 -22.65 -8.67 -19.10
N LEU A 356 -21.77 -7.89 -19.74
CA LEU A 356 -20.33 -8.06 -19.61
C LEU A 356 -19.83 -7.78 -18.19
N ALA A 357 -20.36 -6.74 -17.52
CA ALA A 357 -20.03 -6.43 -16.14
C ALA A 357 -20.45 -7.56 -15.17
N ALA A 358 -21.64 -8.14 -15.37
CA ALA A 358 -22.12 -9.30 -14.64
C ALA A 358 -21.20 -10.52 -14.82
N ALA A 359 -20.79 -10.81 -16.06
CA ALA A 359 -19.85 -11.90 -16.34
C ALA A 359 -18.48 -11.68 -15.68
N LEU A 360 -17.95 -10.46 -15.74
CA LEU A 360 -16.68 -10.07 -15.12
C LEU A 360 -16.72 -10.22 -13.59
N TYR A 361 -17.84 -9.83 -12.97
CA TYR A 361 -18.03 -10.04 -11.54
C TYR A 361 -18.16 -11.53 -11.17
N LEU A 362 -18.92 -12.32 -11.92
CA LEU A 362 -19.07 -13.76 -11.64
C LEU A 362 -17.73 -14.49 -11.76
N LEU A 363 -16.95 -14.20 -12.80
CA LEU A 363 -15.65 -14.80 -13.02
C LEU A 363 -14.66 -14.40 -11.92
N ALA A 364 -14.54 -13.09 -11.68
CA ALA A 364 -13.37 -12.54 -10.99
C ALA A 364 -13.66 -11.66 -9.77
N GLY A 365 -14.94 -11.45 -9.42
CA GLY A 365 -15.31 -10.50 -8.36
C GLY A 365 -14.98 -9.05 -8.71
N VAL A 366 -14.73 -8.75 -9.98
CA VAL A 366 -14.38 -7.40 -10.47
C VAL A 366 -15.66 -6.67 -10.87
N ARG A 367 -15.90 -5.50 -10.30
CA ARG A 367 -17.02 -4.62 -10.64
C ARG A 367 -16.56 -3.52 -11.59
N GLY A 368 -17.06 -3.53 -12.82
CA GLY A 368 -16.97 -2.39 -13.74
C GLY A 368 -18.24 -1.53 -13.70
N GLY A 369 -18.18 -0.36 -14.34
CA GLY A 369 -19.27 0.62 -14.38
C GLY A 369 -20.00 0.62 -15.72
N PRO A 370 -21.02 -0.22 -15.92
CA PRO A 370 -21.78 -0.23 -17.19
C PRO A 370 -22.59 1.06 -17.37
N ARG A 371 -22.51 1.66 -18.57
CA ARG A 371 -23.30 2.82 -19.01
C ARG A 371 -23.70 2.64 -20.48
N GLY A 372 -25.00 2.48 -20.74
CA GLY A 372 -25.47 2.12 -22.09
C GLY A 372 -24.78 0.86 -22.62
N THR A 373 -24.15 0.95 -23.80
CA THR A 373 -23.40 -0.17 -24.41
C THR A 373 -21.93 -0.24 -23.98
N HIS A 374 -21.45 0.70 -23.16
CA HIS A 374 -20.04 0.78 -22.78
C HIS A 374 -19.81 0.32 -21.34
N LEU A 375 -18.79 -0.53 -21.16
CA LEU A 375 -18.27 -0.88 -19.85
C LEU A 375 -17.13 0.07 -19.48
N HIS A 376 -17.35 0.90 -18.47
CA HIS A 376 -16.29 1.76 -17.94
C HIS A 376 -15.46 1.03 -16.88
N LEU A 377 -14.15 1.20 -16.95
CA LEU A 377 -13.20 0.78 -15.93
C LEU A 377 -12.52 2.04 -15.38
N ALA A 378 -13.13 2.64 -14.36
CA ALA A 378 -12.62 3.82 -13.68
C ALA A 378 -11.64 3.39 -12.60
N LEU A 379 -10.39 3.90 -12.63
CA LEU A 379 -9.35 3.48 -11.70
C LEU A 379 -9.30 4.45 -10.51
N PRO A 380 -9.65 4.02 -9.28
CA PRO A 380 -9.50 4.89 -8.12
C PRO A 380 -8.02 5.18 -7.83
N ARG A 381 -7.70 6.45 -7.57
CA ARG A 381 -6.33 6.88 -7.27
C ARG A 381 -5.81 6.21 -6.01
N ARG A 382 -4.58 5.70 -6.07
CA ARG A 382 -3.84 5.16 -4.91
C ARG A 382 -4.46 3.91 -4.26
N VAL A 383 -5.45 3.25 -4.87
CA VAL A 383 -6.16 2.10 -4.24
C VAL A 383 -5.63 0.74 -4.68
N TYR A 384 -5.46 0.56 -5.99
CA TYR A 384 -5.09 -0.72 -6.61
C TYR A 384 -3.68 -0.65 -7.20
N THR A 385 -2.94 -1.76 -7.07
CA THR A 385 -1.59 -1.91 -7.61
C THR A 385 -1.62 -2.39 -9.07
N GLU A 386 -0.47 -2.40 -9.72
CA GLU A 386 -0.31 -2.94 -11.08
C GLU A 386 -0.72 -4.41 -11.17
N HIS A 387 -0.48 -5.19 -10.10
CA HIS A 387 -0.89 -6.59 -10.01
C HIS A 387 -2.40 -6.78 -9.97
N HIS A 388 -3.14 -5.86 -9.34
CA HIS A 388 -4.59 -5.87 -9.42
C HIS A 388 -5.07 -5.60 -10.85
N LEU A 389 -4.39 -4.69 -11.57
CA LEU A 389 -4.70 -4.44 -12.98
C LEU A 389 -4.34 -5.65 -13.87
N ASP A 390 -3.24 -6.34 -13.58
CA ASP A 390 -2.87 -7.60 -14.22
C ASP A 390 -3.97 -8.67 -14.06
N TYR A 391 -4.52 -8.80 -12.86
CA TYR A 391 -5.64 -9.69 -12.58
C TYR A 391 -6.91 -9.33 -13.37
N VAL A 392 -7.23 -8.04 -13.48
CA VAL A 392 -8.37 -7.56 -14.29
C VAL A 392 -8.17 -7.88 -15.78
N VAL A 393 -6.96 -7.68 -16.29
CA VAL A 393 -6.61 -8.04 -17.69
C VAL A 393 -6.73 -9.55 -17.91
N ALA A 394 -6.24 -10.37 -16.97
CA ALA A 394 -6.36 -11.83 -17.06
C ALA A 394 -7.82 -12.31 -17.01
N ALA A 395 -8.67 -11.66 -16.20
CA ALA A 395 -10.10 -11.94 -16.16
C ALA A 395 -10.80 -11.60 -17.49
N LEU A 396 -10.52 -10.41 -18.05
CA LEU A 396 -11.06 -10.01 -19.35
C LEU A 396 -10.55 -10.91 -20.48
N GLN A 397 -9.28 -11.31 -20.46
CA GLN A 397 -8.74 -12.30 -21.39
C GLN A 397 -9.49 -13.63 -21.33
N ALA A 398 -9.76 -14.15 -20.12
CA ALA A 398 -10.51 -15.39 -19.95
C ALA A 398 -11.97 -15.25 -20.44
N LEU A 399 -12.61 -14.09 -20.27
CA LEU A 399 -13.96 -13.84 -20.79
C LEU A 399 -14.06 -13.83 -22.33
N GLN A 400 -12.94 -13.75 -23.05
CA GLN A 400 -12.97 -13.83 -24.51
C GLN A 400 -13.51 -15.18 -25.01
N THR A 401 -13.30 -16.25 -24.24
CA THR A 401 -13.72 -17.61 -24.60
C THR A 401 -15.02 -18.05 -23.91
N VAL A 402 -15.56 -17.27 -22.97
CA VAL A 402 -16.75 -17.64 -22.18
C VAL A 402 -18.02 -17.01 -22.77
N PRO A 403 -19.06 -17.76 -23.14
CA PRO A 403 -20.33 -17.19 -23.60
C PRO A 403 -20.95 -16.25 -22.54
N VAL A 404 -21.35 -15.05 -22.95
CA VAL A 404 -22.00 -14.07 -22.07
C VAL A 404 -23.45 -13.90 -22.53
N PRO A 405 -24.46 -14.30 -21.73
CA PRO A 405 -25.86 -14.17 -22.12
C PRO A 405 -26.30 -12.70 -22.12
N SER A 406 -27.21 -12.36 -23.04
CA SER A 406 -27.91 -11.06 -23.02
C SER A 406 -28.76 -10.91 -21.77
N LEU A 407 -28.99 -9.66 -21.37
CA LEU A 407 -29.83 -9.30 -20.23
C LEU A 407 -31.13 -8.65 -20.72
N LYS A 408 -32.24 -9.05 -20.09
CA LYS A 408 -33.55 -8.43 -20.29
C LYS A 408 -33.91 -7.55 -19.08
N LEU A 409 -34.34 -6.32 -19.35
CA LEU A 409 -34.84 -5.39 -18.33
C LEU A 409 -36.13 -5.93 -17.69
N VAL A 410 -36.17 -5.92 -16.35
CA VAL A 410 -37.31 -6.37 -15.53
C VAL A 410 -37.89 -5.22 -14.71
N GLU A 411 -37.04 -4.34 -14.19
CA GLU A 411 -37.44 -3.14 -13.45
C GLU A 411 -36.65 -1.95 -14.00
N ASP A 412 -37.35 -0.94 -14.53
CA ASP A 412 -36.75 0.26 -15.11
C ASP A 412 -36.80 1.44 -14.13
N HIS A 413 -35.74 2.25 -14.17
CA HIS A 413 -35.66 3.52 -13.47
C HIS A 413 -35.16 4.58 -14.45
N PRO A 414 -36.03 5.23 -15.24
CA PRO A 414 -35.62 6.10 -16.35
C PRO A 414 -34.62 7.20 -15.97
N LEU A 415 -34.66 7.68 -14.72
CA LEU A 415 -33.76 8.73 -14.24
C LEU A 415 -32.37 8.20 -13.79
N GLN A 416 -32.26 6.92 -13.45
CA GLN A 416 -31.04 6.28 -12.91
C GLN A 416 -30.89 4.83 -13.39
N ARG A 417 -31.22 4.57 -14.67
CA ARG A 417 -31.37 3.22 -15.21
C ARG A 417 -30.12 2.39 -14.98
N ASP A 418 -28.95 2.93 -15.29
CA ASP A 418 -27.68 2.22 -15.13
C ASP A 418 -27.49 1.68 -13.70
N ALA A 419 -27.76 2.51 -12.68
CA ALA A 419 -27.48 2.20 -11.28
C ALA A 419 -28.58 1.40 -10.58
N LEU A 420 -29.85 1.59 -10.95
CA LEU A 420 -30.98 1.04 -10.19
C LEU A 420 -31.74 -0.08 -10.91
N ALA A 421 -31.65 -0.17 -12.24
CA ALA A 421 -32.40 -1.16 -13.01
C ALA A 421 -32.13 -2.59 -12.54
N ARG A 422 -33.12 -3.47 -12.74
CA ARG A 422 -32.97 -4.92 -12.56
C ARG A 422 -33.11 -5.65 -13.87
N PHE A 423 -32.32 -6.70 -14.00
CA PHE A 423 -32.26 -7.52 -15.17
C PHE A 423 -32.51 -9.00 -14.85
N ARG A 424 -32.87 -9.74 -15.89
CA ARG A 424 -32.91 -11.20 -15.90
C ARG A 424 -32.09 -11.68 -17.10
N PRO A 425 -31.18 -12.66 -16.93
CA PRO A 425 -30.44 -13.20 -18.06
C PRO A 425 -31.36 -14.01 -18.96
N GLU A 426 -31.11 -13.93 -20.26
CA GLU A 426 -31.84 -14.70 -21.29
C GLU A 426 -31.20 -16.08 -21.55
N GLY A 427 -30.10 -16.39 -20.87
CA GLY A 427 -29.43 -17.68 -20.83
C GLY A 427 -28.74 -17.91 -19.48
N THR A 428 -27.92 -18.95 -19.40
CA THR A 428 -27.15 -19.27 -18.20
C THR A 428 -25.75 -18.67 -18.31
N PHE A 429 -25.24 -18.07 -17.24
CA PHE A 429 -23.80 -17.77 -17.15
C PHE A 429 -23.06 -19.09 -16.93
N GLU A 430 -22.21 -19.48 -17.86
CA GLU A 430 -21.46 -20.74 -17.75
C GLU A 430 -20.43 -20.66 -16.62
N ALA A 431 -20.50 -21.63 -15.71
CA ALA A 431 -19.47 -21.82 -14.69
C ALA A 431 -18.16 -22.19 -15.38
N THR A 432 -17.14 -21.36 -15.22
CA THR A 432 -15.83 -21.59 -15.83
C THR A 432 -14.80 -21.77 -14.74
N ALA A 433 -14.10 -22.91 -14.75
CA ALA A 433 -12.96 -23.12 -13.85
C ALA A 433 -11.88 -22.08 -14.19
N TRP A 434 -11.76 -21.07 -13.33
CA TRP A 434 -10.81 -19.97 -13.51
C TRP A 434 -9.76 -19.98 -12.40
N SER A 435 -8.50 -20.10 -12.82
CA SER A 435 -7.33 -20.01 -11.95
C SER A 435 -6.35 -19.06 -12.61
N PRO A 436 -6.35 -17.77 -12.22
CA PRO A 436 -5.46 -16.80 -12.84
C PRO A 436 -4.01 -17.09 -12.45
N GLU A 437 -3.09 -16.96 -13.41
CA GLU A 437 -1.65 -17.05 -13.16
C GLU A 437 -1.18 -15.94 -12.21
N VAL A 438 -1.85 -14.79 -12.24
CA VAL A 438 -1.56 -13.65 -11.36
C VAL A 438 -2.56 -13.64 -10.22
N GLN A 439 -2.07 -13.69 -8.99
CA GLN A 439 -2.86 -13.46 -7.79
C GLN A 439 -2.37 -12.16 -7.13
N PRO A 440 -3.18 -11.08 -7.12
CA PRO A 440 -2.74 -9.80 -6.59
C PRO A 440 -2.63 -9.85 -5.06
N GLU A 441 -2.12 -8.75 -4.49
CA GLU A 441 -2.18 -8.56 -3.05
C GLU A 441 -3.64 -8.70 -2.54
N PRO A 442 -3.90 -9.42 -1.44
CA PRO A 442 -5.27 -9.68 -0.96
C PRO A 442 -5.83 -8.49 -0.16
N TYR A 443 -5.43 -7.29 -0.52
CA TYR A 443 -5.81 -6.05 0.13
C TYR A 443 -5.76 -4.90 -0.88
N ARG A 444 -6.59 -3.89 -0.64
CA ARG A 444 -6.45 -2.58 -1.28
C ARG A 444 -5.77 -1.61 -0.34
N ILE A 445 -5.20 -0.56 -0.92
CA ILE A 445 -4.57 0.52 -0.16
C ILE A 445 -5.68 1.43 0.39
N LYS A 446 -5.65 1.68 1.71
CA LYS A 446 -6.58 2.58 2.40
C LYS A 446 -5.98 3.96 2.67
N ALA A 447 -4.68 3.99 2.96
CA ALA A 447 -3.92 5.22 3.13
C ALA A 447 -2.48 5.07 2.65
N ILE A 448 -1.90 6.16 2.18
CA ILE A 448 -0.52 6.21 1.67
C ILE A 448 0.37 7.17 2.47
N GLU A 449 1.67 6.95 2.37
CA GLU A 449 2.72 7.88 2.80
C GLU A 449 3.54 8.26 1.57
N PRO A 450 3.53 9.54 1.13
CA PRO A 450 4.30 9.97 -0.03
C PRO A 450 5.80 9.68 0.15
N LEU A 451 6.46 9.26 -0.93
CA LEU A 451 7.90 9.04 -0.98
C LEU A 451 8.59 10.18 -1.68
N VAL A 452 9.82 10.49 -1.27
CA VAL A 452 10.65 11.50 -1.92
C VAL A 452 11.62 10.80 -2.88
N LEU A 453 11.50 11.11 -4.17
CA LEU A 453 12.45 10.69 -5.18
C LEU A 453 13.72 11.54 -5.08
N THR A 454 14.81 10.95 -4.60
CA THR A 454 16.10 11.64 -4.47
C THR A 454 16.90 11.58 -5.77
N THR A 455 17.69 12.62 -6.02
CA THR A 455 18.71 12.63 -7.09
C THR A 455 19.97 11.91 -6.64
N ARG A 456 20.80 11.46 -7.60
CA ARG A 456 22.11 10.84 -7.32
C ARG A 456 22.99 11.72 -6.41
N ALA A 457 23.07 13.01 -6.69
CA ALA A 457 23.89 13.97 -5.94
C ALA A 457 23.41 14.11 -4.48
N GLN A 458 22.10 14.16 -4.25
CA GLN A 458 21.54 14.16 -2.89
C GLN A 458 21.90 12.88 -2.13
N ARG A 459 21.81 11.71 -2.79
CA ARG A 459 22.20 10.44 -2.16
C ARG A 459 23.68 10.38 -1.83
N GLU A 460 24.56 10.89 -2.69
CA GLU A 460 26.00 10.95 -2.40
C GLU A 460 26.31 11.82 -1.19
N ALA A 461 25.66 12.98 -1.08
CA ALA A 461 25.80 13.85 0.08
C ALA A 461 25.33 13.15 1.36
N ALA A 462 24.14 12.56 1.34
CA ALA A 462 23.57 11.85 2.49
C ALA A 462 24.41 10.64 2.93
N LEU A 463 24.90 9.82 1.99
CA LEU A 463 25.72 8.66 2.33
C LEU A 463 27.09 9.06 2.90
N ARG A 464 27.68 10.15 2.40
CA ARG A 464 28.93 10.71 2.94
C ARG A 464 28.71 11.22 4.37
N GLU A 465 27.62 11.97 4.62
CA GLU A 465 27.25 12.45 5.95
C GLU A 465 26.99 11.29 6.94
N ALA A 466 26.37 10.22 6.45
CA ALA A 466 26.16 8.98 7.20
C ALA A 466 27.45 8.15 7.39
N GLY A 467 28.60 8.58 6.85
CA GLY A 467 29.87 7.86 6.95
C GLY A 467 29.81 6.46 6.34
N TRP A 468 29.17 6.31 5.17
CA TRP A 468 28.98 5.03 4.48
C TRP A 468 28.29 3.94 5.32
N ASN A 469 27.61 4.33 6.40
CA ASN A 469 26.77 3.46 7.20
C ASN A 469 25.30 3.71 6.90
N THR A 470 24.64 2.74 6.26
CA THR A 470 23.22 2.87 5.89
C THR A 470 22.28 3.02 7.08
N PHE A 471 22.67 2.58 8.29
CA PHE A 471 21.90 2.82 9.52
C PHE A 471 21.82 4.30 9.90
N LEU A 472 22.82 5.10 9.52
CA LEU A 472 22.90 6.51 9.86
C LEU A 472 22.24 7.42 8.82
N LEU A 473 21.72 6.87 7.72
CA LEU A 473 20.91 7.62 6.76
C LEU A 473 19.60 8.07 7.41
N ARG A 474 19.21 9.33 7.19
CA ARG A 474 17.90 9.83 7.60
C ARG A 474 16.81 9.24 6.70
N SER A 475 15.63 8.96 7.26
CA SER A 475 14.53 8.35 6.50
C SER A 475 14.09 9.20 5.30
N GLN A 476 14.09 10.52 5.42
CA GLN A 476 13.76 11.45 4.34
C GLN A 476 14.70 11.35 3.12
N ASP A 477 15.91 10.81 3.31
CA ASP A 477 16.91 10.65 2.25
C ASP A 477 16.83 9.25 1.60
N VAL A 478 15.87 8.40 2.01
CA VAL A 478 15.71 7.01 1.56
C VAL A 478 14.40 6.87 0.78
N TYR A 479 14.49 6.33 -0.43
CA TYR A 479 13.33 6.09 -1.29
C TYR A 479 12.63 4.77 -0.93
N ILE A 480 13.38 3.67 -0.93
CA ILE A 480 12.89 2.33 -0.54
C ILE A 480 13.71 1.83 0.63
N ASP A 481 13.06 1.58 1.75
CA ASP A 481 13.72 1.18 2.98
C ASP A 481 13.62 -0.33 3.22
N PHE A 482 14.68 -1.05 2.87
CA PHE A 482 14.86 -2.49 3.09
C PHE A 482 15.80 -2.82 4.25
N LEU A 483 16.00 -1.87 5.17
CA LEU A 483 16.84 -2.09 6.36
C LEU A 483 16.29 -3.24 7.22
N THR A 484 14.97 -3.24 7.48
CA THR A 484 14.34 -4.19 8.41
C THR A 484 12.84 -4.34 8.16
N ASP A 485 12.31 -5.53 8.47
CA ASP A 485 10.87 -5.84 8.54
C ASP A 485 10.31 -5.64 9.95
N SER A 486 11.15 -5.23 10.90
CA SER A 486 10.79 -5.10 12.32
C SER A 486 10.18 -3.75 12.63
N GLY A 487 8.85 -3.70 12.66
CA GLY A 487 8.07 -2.53 13.09
C GLY A 487 7.73 -1.58 11.95
N THR A 488 8.03 -2.00 10.72
CA THR A 488 7.87 -1.23 9.49
C THR A 488 6.66 -1.67 8.68
N SER A 489 5.88 -2.65 9.16
CA SER A 489 4.67 -3.15 8.49
C SER A 489 3.58 -2.07 8.37
N ALA A 490 2.83 -2.09 7.27
CA ALA A 490 1.56 -1.37 7.18
C ALA A 490 0.49 -2.15 7.96
N MET A 491 -0.26 -1.47 8.83
CA MET A 491 -1.37 -2.04 9.59
C MET A 491 -2.66 -2.07 8.78
N SER A 492 -3.61 -2.92 9.14
CA SER A 492 -4.95 -2.91 8.56
C SER A 492 -5.81 -1.77 9.13
N SER A 493 -6.86 -1.38 8.41
CA SER A 493 -7.88 -0.46 8.91
C SER A 493 -8.53 -0.94 10.21
N VAL A 494 -8.65 -2.26 10.41
CA VAL A 494 -9.18 -2.86 11.64
C VAL A 494 -8.22 -2.67 12.81
N GLN A 495 -6.91 -2.89 12.62
CA GLN A 495 -5.90 -2.62 13.64
C GLN A 495 -5.96 -1.15 14.10
N TRP A 496 -6.03 -0.20 13.15
CA TRP A 496 -6.17 1.22 13.46
C TRP A 496 -7.48 1.56 14.19
N ALA A 497 -8.61 0.95 13.78
CA ALA A 497 -9.90 1.17 14.44
C ALA A 497 -9.89 0.67 15.90
N GLU A 498 -9.28 -0.49 16.16
CA GLU A 498 -9.13 -1.01 17.52
C GLU A 498 -8.22 -0.13 18.38
N MET A 499 -7.12 0.40 17.81
CA MET A 499 -6.25 1.35 18.50
C MET A 499 -7.01 2.59 18.97
N MET A 500 -7.90 3.14 18.14
CA MET A 500 -8.72 4.32 18.49
C MET A 500 -9.78 4.02 19.55
N ARG A 501 -10.23 2.77 19.68
CA ARG A 501 -11.21 2.33 20.69
C ARG A 501 -10.58 2.01 22.04
N ALA A 502 -9.30 1.68 22.08
CA ALA A 502 -8.64 1.22 23.30
C ALA A 502 -8.55 2.33 24.35
N ALA A 503 -9.15 2.09 25.52
CA ALA A 503 -8.98 2.97 26.66
C ALA A 503 -7.62 2.73 27.34
N GLU A 504 -6.85 3.80 27.52
CA GLU A 504 -5.57 3.75 28.24
C GLU A 504 -5.80 3.69 29.76
N THR A 505 -5.09 2.79 30.44
CA THR A 505 -5.13 2.62 31.91
C THR A 505 -3.85 1.93 32.39
N LEU A 506 -3.49 2.15 33.65
CA LEU A 506 -2.28 1.58 34.28
C LEU A 506 -2.44 0.12 34.72
N SER A 507 -3.66 -0.41 34.77
CA SER A 507 -3.94 -1.77 35.26
C SER A 507 -4.56 -2.65 34.16
N TYR A 508 -5.06 -3.82 34.56
CA TYR A 508 -5.81 -4.73 33.69
C TYR A 508 -6.94 -3.99 32.97
N SER A 509 -6.97 -4.13 31.64
CA SER A 509 -7.89 -3.44 30.75
C SER A 509 -8.59 -4.44 29.82
N ALA A 510 -9.72 -4.04 29.25
CA ALA A 510 -10.36 -4.85 28.20
C ALA A 510 -9.41 -5.14 27.02
N ALA A 511 -8.50 -4.20 26.71
CA ALA A 511 -7.43 -4.38 25.73
C ALA A 511 -6.44 -5.49 26.14
N TYR A 512 -6.02 -5.52 27.40
CA TYR A 512 -5.16 -6.60 27.92
C TYR A 512 -5.86 -7.96 27.85
N HIS A 513 -7.10 -8.06 28.32
CA HIS A 513 -7.84 -9.32 28.29
C HIS A 513 -8.02 -9.81 26.85
N ARG A 514 -8.42 -8.94 25.92
CA ARG A 514 -8.52 -9.27 24.50
C ARG A 514 -7.19 -9.74 23.91
N PHE A 515 -6.10 -9.08 24.26
CA PHE A 515 -4.76 -9.50 23.86
C PHE A 515 -4.43 -10.90 24.36
N VAL A 516 -4.52 -11.13 25.68
CA VAL A 516 -4.22 -12.43 26.30
C VAL A 516 -5.10 -13.54 25.74
N GLU A 517 -6.42 -13.33 25.66
CA GLU A 517 -7.38 -14.29 25.10
C GLU A 517 -7.04 -14.64 23.65
N THR A 518 -6.70 -13.63 22.84
CA THR A 518 -6.32 -13.86 21.44
C THR A 518 -5.00 -14.62 21.32
N ILE A 519 -4.00 -14.29 22.12
CA ILE A 519 -2.73 -15.03 22.10
C ILE A 519 -2.92 -16.47 22.61
N GLN A 520 -3.74 -16.67 23.64
CA GLN A 520 -4.13 -18.00 24.12
C GLN A 520 -4.85 -18.81 23.03
N GLU A 521 -5.79 -18.20 22.30
CA GLU A 521 -6.52 -18.80 21.19
C GLU A 521 -5.56 -19.21 20.06
N VAL A 522 -4.76 -18.27 19.57
CA VAL A 522 -3.91 -18.42 18.38
C VAL A 522 -2.67 -19.27 18.65
N TYR A 523 -1.94 -19.00 19.73
CA TYR A 523 -0.68 -19.68 20.06
C TYR A 523 -0.87 -20.86 21.01
N GLY A 524 -1.87 -20.82 21.89
CA GLY A 524 -2.18 -21.95 22.76
C GLY A 524 -1.40 -22.12 24.03
N PHE A 525 -0.79 -21.04 24.51
CA PHE A 525 -0.12 -21.02 25.79
C PHE A 525 -1.06 -20.44 26.84
N PRO A 526 -1.25 -21.11 27.99
CA PRO A 526 -2.18 -20.66 29.02
C PRO A 526 -1.71 -19.37 29.72
N TYR A 527 -0.40 -19.11 29.76
CA TYR A 527 0.16 -17.97 30.46
C TYR A 527 0.92 -17.06 29.50
N VAL A 528 0.47 -15.82 29.37
CA VAL A 528 0.98 -14.83 28.43
C VAL A 528 1.42 -13.58 29.20
N LEU A 529 2.62 -13.08 28.89
CA LEU A 529 3.17 -11.88 29.50
C LEU A 529 3.60 -10.91 28.37
N PRO A 530 2.92 -9.75 28.22
CA PRO A 530 3.33 -8.74 27.24
C PRO A 530 4.69 -8.13 27.61
N THR A 531 5.39 -7.63 26.59
CA THR A 531 6.67 -6.91 26.69
C THR A 531 6.73 -5.85 25.59
N HIS A 532 7.54 -4.81 25.73
CA HIS A 532 7.55 -3.71 24.76
C HIS A 532 8.05 -4.17 23.37
N GLN A 533 8.90 -5.22 23.32
CA GLN A 533 9.30 -5.94 22.10
C GLN A 533 10.05 -7.24 22.42
N GLY A 534 10.42 -8.03 21.39
CA GLY A 534 11.03 -9.36 21.58
C GLY A 534 12.29 -9.42 22.43
N ARG A 535 13.21 -8.44 22.33
CA ARG A 535 14.44 -8.45 23.16
C ARG A 535 14.17 -8.39 24.67
N ALA A 536 13.05 -7.78 25.07
CA ALA A 536 12.64 -7.80 26.46
C ALA A 536 12.13 -9.16 26.89
N ALA A 537 11.35 -9.84 26.03
CA ALA A 537 10.95 -11.22 26.25
C ALA A 537 12.18 -12.14 26.36
N GLU A 538 13.18 -11.97 25.49
CA GLU A 538 14.48 -12.67 25.55
C GLU A 538 15.23 -12.39 26.87
N HIS A 539 15.22 -11.14 27.33
CA HIS A 539 15.87 -10.74 28.58
C HIS A 539 15.24 -11.43 29.79
N VAL A 540 13.91 -11.35 29.93
CA VAL A 540 13.16 -11.97 31.03
C VAL A 540 13.37 -13.48 31.02
N LEU A 541 13.23 -14.12 29.84
CA LEU A 541 13.43 -15.55 29.67
C LEU A 541 14.84 -15.98 30.12
N SER A 542 15.87 -15.31 29.59
CA SER A 542 17.27 -15.69 29.82
C SER A 542 17.66 -15.55 31.28
N GLN A 543 17.25 -14.46 31.94
CA GLN A 543 17.56 -14.20 33.36
C GLN A 543 16.84 -15.17 34.31
N VAL A 544 15.69 -15.71 33.91
CA VAL A 544 14.91 -16.65 34.74
C VAL A 544 15.35 -18.10 34.55
N LEU A 545 15.79 -18.49 33.34
CA LEU A 545 16.11 -19.88 33.01
C LEU A 545 17.60 -20.22 33.09
N ILE A 546 18.50 -19.26 32.87
CA ILE A 546 19.93 -19.54 32.76
C ILE A 546 20.62 -19.37 34.12
N ARG A 547 21.39 -20.39 34.51
CA ARG A 547 22.40 -20.25 35.56
C ARG A 547 23.78 -20.05 34.90
N PRO A 548 24.65 -19.21 35.48
CA PRO A 548 25.98 -19.00 34.93
C PRO A 548 26.74 -20.31 34.70
N GLY A 549 27.31 -20.47 33.50
CA GLY A 549 28.05 -21.66 33.06
C GLY A 549 27.20 -22.72 32.35
N GLN A 550 25.87 -22.59 32.30
CA GLN A 550 25.02 -23.49 31.53
C GLN A 550 25.07 -23.20 30.02
N TYR A 551 24.75 -24.20 29.21
CA TYR A 551 24.72 -24.12 27.76
C TYR A 551 23.30 -23.82 27.25
N VAL A 552 23.21 -23.10 26.14
CA VAL A 552 21.97 -22.88 25.41
C VAL A 552 22.20 -23.25 23.95
N ALA A 553 21.47 -24.26 23.49
CA ALA A 553 21.60 -24.79 22.13
C ALA A 553 20.60 -24.11 21.20
N ASN A 554 21.07 -23.49 20.12
CA ASN A 554 20.21 -22.81 19.16
C ASN A 554 20.44 -23.34 17.74
N ASN A 555 19.42 -23.26 16.89
CA ASN A 555 19.55 -23.43 15.44
C ASN A 555 20.05 -22.12 14.79
N MET A 556 21.29 -21.73 15.07
CA MET A 556 21.94 -20.45 14.73
C MET A 556 21.68 -19.31 15.72
N TYR A 557 22.57 -18.32 15.74
CA TYR A 557 22.45 -17.14 16.59
C TYR A 557 21.51 -16.09 15.99
N PHE A 558 20.74 -15.42 16.84
CA PHE A 558 20.24 -14.07 16.58
C PHE A 558 20.94 -13.07 17.51
N THR A 559 21.18 -11.85 17.01
CA THR A 559 22.05 -10.88 17.68
C THR A 559 21.62 -10.54 19.11
N THR A 560 20.34 -10.28 19.37
CA THR A 560 19.87 -9.94 20.72
C THR A 560 19.66 -11.18 21.59
N THR A 561 19.20 -12.28 21.00
CA THR A 561 19.00 -13.54 21.72
C THR A 561 20.31 -14.04 22.30
N ARG A 562 21.38 -14.09 21.50
CA ARG A 562 22.72 -14.49 21.96
C ARG A 562 23.25 -13.54 23.03
N GLU A 563 23.12 -12.23 22.83
CA GLU A 563 23.52 -11.22 23.82
C GLU A 563 22.82 -11.45 25.16
N HIS A 564 21.50 -11.71 25.17
CA HIS A 564 20.76 -11.95 26.41
C HIS A 564 21.08 -13.30 27.06
N GLN A 565 21.39 -14.33 26.27
CA GLN A 565 21.86 -15.63 26.74
C GLN A 565 23.23 -15.50 27.43
N GLU A 566 24.21 -14.90 26.75
CA GLU A 566 25.58 -14.71 27.26
C GLU A 566 25.61 -13.74 28.45
N ARG A 567 24.78 -12.68 28.44
CA ARG A 567 24.64 -11.73 29.56
C ARG A 567 24.08 -12.36 30.83
N ALA A 568 23.26 -13.40 30.72
CA ALA A 568 22.80 -14.19 31.86
C ALA A 568 23.86 -15.21 32.35
N GLY A 569 25.03 -15.26 31.70
CA GLY A 569 26.12 -16.19 31.98
C GLY A 569 26.00 -17.52 31.22
N GLY A 570 25.13 -17.61 30.22
CA GLY A 570 24.97 -18.79 29.38
C GLY A 570 26.05 -18.91 28.30
N ILE A 571 26.29 -20.14 27.85
CA ILE A 571 27.23 -20.46 26.77
C ILE A 571 26.40 -20.84 25.53
N PHE A 572 26.42 -19.97 24.52
CA PHE A 572 25.75 -20.23 23.25
C PHE A 572 26.42 -21.37 22.47
N VAL A 573 25.62 -22.30 21.95
CA VAL A 573 26.08 -23.38 21.06
C VAL A 573 25.22 -23.42 19.81
N ASP A 574 25.86 -23.29 18.65
CA ASP A 574 25.19 -23.45 17.36
C ASP A 574 25.08 -24.94 17.02
N VAL A 575 23.85 -25.43 16.86
CA VAL A 575 23.52 -26.82 16.51
C VAL A 575 22.64 -26.88 15.27
N ILE A 576 22.65 -25.85 14.41
CA ILE A 576 21.97 -25.90 13.10
C ILE A 576 22.65 -26.91 12.15
N ILE A 577 21.91 -27.41 11.16
CA ILE A 577 22.48 -28.22 10.07
C ILE A 577 23.55 -27.44 9.28
N ASP A 578 24.54 -28.14 8.72
CA ASP A 578 25.69 -27.50 8.06
C ASP A 578 25.29 -26.72 6.79
N GLU A 579 24.25 -27.16 6.08
CA GLU A 579 23.73 -26.51 4.87
C GLU A 579 23.25 -25.08 5.13
N ALA A 580 22.93 -24.72 6.38
CA ALA A 580 22.55 -23.36 6.74
C ALA A 580 23.71 -22.36 6.65
N HIS A 581 24.96 -22.84 6.73
CA HIS A 581 26.17 -22.01 6.59
C HIS A 581 26.69 -21.93 5.16
N ASP A 582 26.13 -22.72 4.23
CA ASP A 582 26.40 -22.61 2.80
C ASP A 582 25.29 -21.79 2.13
N PRO A 583 25.57 -20.56 1.66
CA PRO A 583 24.57 -19.73 1.01
C PRO A 583 24.04 -20.37 -0.29
N ALA A 584 24.82 -21.22 -0.96
CA ALA A 584 24.44 -21.83 -2.25
C ALA A 584 23.77 -23.21 -2.13
N ALA A 585 23.82 -23.85 -0.95
CA ALA A 585 23.20 -25.16 -0.76
C ALA A 585 21.69 -25.09 -1.04
N HIS A 586 21.10 -26.06 -1.73
CA HIS A 586 19.65 -26.11 -1.91
C HIS A 586 19.06 -27.12 -0.92
N HIS A 587 18.46 -26.62 0.16
CA HIS A 587 17.78 -27.45 1.16
C HIS A 587 16.41 -26.83 1.50
N PRO A 588 15.31 -27.60 1.54
CA PRO A 588 13.95 -27.06 1.70
C PRO A 588 13.70 -26.43 3.07
N PHE A 589 14.43 -26.88 4.09
CA PHE A 589 14.31 -26.46 5.49
C PHE A 589 15.68 -26.19 6.12
N LYS A 590 16.41 -25.19 5.60
CA LYS A 590 17.74 -24.82 6.12
C LYS A 590 17.74 -24.36 7.58
N GLY A 591 16.59 -24.05 8.17
CA GLY A 591 16.48 -23.70 9.58
C GLY A 591 16.52 -24.89 10.53
N ASN A 592 16.51 -26.13 10.02
CA ASN A 592 16.49 -27.34 10.84
C ASN A 592 17.67 -27.39 11.83
N MET A 593 17.36 -27.77 13.07
CA MET A 593 18.36 -28.12 14.06
C MET A 593 18.87 -29.54 13.78
N ASP A 594 20.18 -29.76 13.87
CA ASP A 594 20.79 -31.08 13.74
C ASP A 594 20.60 -31.87 15.06
N PRO A 595 19.78 -32.94 15.07
CA PRO A 595 19.53 -33.70 16.28
C PRO A 595 20.77 -34.41 16.83
N GLU A 596 21.74 -34.77 15.98
CA GLU A 596 22.98 -35.42 16.43
C GLU A 596 23.89 -34.40 17.11
N LYS A 597 24.06 -33.19 16.56
CA LYS A 597 24.82 -32.13 17.24
C LYS A 597 24.23 -31.80 18.60
N LEU A 598 22.89 -31.78 18.71
CA LEU A 598 22.21 -31.59 19.98
C LEU A 598 22.45 -32.77 20.95
N ARG A 599 22.33 -34.03 20.49
CA ARG A 599 22.65 -35.20 21.33
C ARG A 599 24.09 -35.20 21.81
N ASP A 600 25.03 -34.87 20.94
CA ASP A 600 26.45 -34.84 21.28
C ASP A 600 26.78 -33.73 22.28
N LEU A 601 26.13 -32.56 22.17
CA LEU A 601 26.21 -31.54 23.22
C LEU A 601 25.70 -32.08 24.55
N ILE A 602 24.48 -32.64 24.58
CA ILE A 602 23.85 -33.14 25.81
C ILE A 602 24.71 -34.24 26.46
N ARG A 603 25.23 -35.19 25.68
CA ARG A 603 26.14 -36.24 26.16
C ARG A 603 27.43 -35.68 26.74
N ARG A 604 27.97 -34.63 26.12
CA ARG A 604 29.25 -34.02 26.54
C ARG A 604 29.12 -33.24 27.85
N VAL A 605 28.04 -32.49 28.03
CA VAL A 605 27.91 -31.54 29.16
C VAL A 605 26.98 -32.01 30.27
N GLY A 606 26.14 -33.01 30.01
CA GLY A 606 25.06 -33.44 30.90
C GLY A 606 23.77 -32.65 30.68
N PRO A 607 22.58 -33.28 30.70
CA PRO A 607 21.31 -32.60 30.43
C PRO A 607 21.02 -31.46 31.42
N GLU A 608 21.44 -31.56 32.68
CA GLU A 608 21.27 -30.54 33.71
C GLU A 608 22.10 -29.26 33.48
N GLN A 609 23.13 -29.35 32.62
CA GLN A 609 23.94 -28.20 32.21
C GLN A 609 23.36 -27.49 30.99
N VAL A 610 22.33 -28.04 30.33
CA VAL A 610 21.61 -27.35 29.25
C VAL A 610 20.45 -26.58 29.87
N ALA A 611 20.49 -25.24 29.84
CA ALA A 611 19.45 -24.41 30.43
C ALA A 611 18.12 -24.55 29.66
N TYR A 612 18.19 -24.50 28.33
CA TYR A 612 17.10 -24.79 27.40
C TYR A 612 17.65 -24.97 25.98
N VAL A 613 16.81 -25.53 25.09
CA VAL A 613 17.03 -25.52 23.64
C VAL A 613 16.17 -24.41 23.05
N CYS A 614 16.77 -23.54 22.23
CA CYS A 614 16.09 -22.45 21.52
C CYS A 614 15.91 -22.82 20.04
N LEU A 615 14.67 -22.83 19.55
CA LEU A 615 14.38 -23.09 18.14
C LEU A 615 13.71 -21.85 17.50
N GLU A 616 14.43 -21.15 16.63
CA GLU A 616 13.93 -19.98 15.91
C GLU A 616 13.12 -20.39 14.67
N LEU A 617 11.93 -19.81 14.51
CA LEU A 617 10.98 -20.08 13.43
C LEU A 617 10.59 -18.75 12.75
N ASN A 618 10.98 -18.45 11.50
CA ASN A 618 12.10 -18.99 10.71
C ASN A 618 13.45 -18.41 11.16
N VAL A 619 14.57 -19.07 10.79
CA VAL A 619 15.92 -18.68 11.25
C VAL A 619 16.42 -17.43 10.52
N ASN A 620 16.49 -16.29 11.22
CA ASN A 620 16.79 -14.98 10.63
C ASN A 620 18.19 -14.94 9.99
N MET A 621 19.23 -15.40 10.69
CA MET A 621 20.62 -15.28 10.19
C MET A 621 20.97 -16.31 9.11
N ALA A 622 20.18 -17.38 8.95
CA ALA A 622 20.32 -18.34 7.86
C ALA A 622 19.68 -17.85 6.54
N GLY A 623 19.09 -16.65 6.54
CA GLY A 623 18.38 -16.10 5.39
C GLY A 623 16.86 -16.05 5.55
N GLY A 624 16.33 -16.28 6.76
CA GLY A 624 14.88 -16.46 6.99
C GLY A 624 14.41 -17.87 6.62
N GLN A 625 15.23 -18.88 6.90
CA GLN A 625 15.01 -20.25 6.44
C GLN A 625 14.06 -21.02 7.35
N PRO A 626 13.11 -21.77 6.80
CA PRO A 626 12.13 -22.49 7.61
C PRO A 626 12.72 -23.74 8.26
N VAL A 627 12.05 -24.16 9.34
CA VAL A 627 12.21 -25.43 10.04
C VAL A 627 11.04 -26.34 9.67
N SER A 628 11.28 -27.62 9.38
CA SER A 628 10.21 -28.58 9.10
C SER A 628 9.46 -29.00 10.37
N LEU A 629 8.20 -29.41 10.21
CA LEU A 629 7.40 -29.95 11.30
C LEU A 629 7.98 -31.27 11.81
N GLU A 630 8.51 -32.11 10.92
CA GLU A 630 9.28 -33.30 11.31
C GLU A 630 10.47 -32.95 12.21
N ASN A 631 11.29 -31.96 11.86
CA ASN A 631 12.44 -31.58 12.68
C ASN A 631 12.01 -31.07 14.06
N VAL A 632 10.95 -30.25 14.11
CA VAL A 632 10.34 -29.80 15.37
C VAL A 632 9.92 -30.98 16.24
N ARG A 633 9.25 -32.00 15.67
CA ARG A 633 8.84 -33.22 16.39
C ARG A 633 10.04 -33.98 16.96
N THR A 634 11.10 -34.15 16.17
CA THR A 634 12.32 -34.85 16.59
C THR A 634 13.03 -34.11 17.72
N VAL A 635 13.22 -32.80 17.60
CA VAL A 635 13.85 -31.97 18.65
C VAL A 635 13.00 -31.98 19.91
N ALA A 636 11.68 -31.85 19.81
CA ALA A 636 10.78 -31.90 20.95
C ALA A 636 10.82 -33.27 21.66
N GLN A 637 10.87 -34.38 20.91
CA GLN A 637 11.02 -35.71 21.50
C GLN A 637 12.35 -35.83 22.26
N LEU A 638 13.44 -35.34 21.67
CA LEU A 638 14.76 -35.37 22.29
C LEU A 638 14.82 -34.53 23.57
N CYS A 639 14.29 -33.31 23.54
CA CYS A 639 14.19 -32.45 24.71
C CYS A 639 13.38 -33.11 25.84
N ARG A 640 12.27 -33.79 25.51
CA ARG A 640 11.46 -34.53 26.50
C ARG A 640 12.20 -35.73 27.10
N GLU A 641 12.95 -36.47 26.30
CA GLU A 641 13.76 -37.61 26.77
C GLU A 641 14.78 -37.19 27.83
N PHE A 642 15.41 -36.02 27.65
CA PHE A 642 16.44 -35.49 28.55
C PHE A 642 15.91 -34.50 29.60
N GLY A 643 14.61 -34.18 29.60
CA GLY A 643 14.00 -33.23 30.53
C GLY A 643 14.49 -31.78 30.35
N ILE A 644 14.85 -31.38 29.12
CA ILE A 644 15.36 -30.04 28.80
C ILE A 644 14.21 -29.20 28.24
N PRO A 645 13.99 -27.95 28.71
CA PRO A 645 12.97 -27.08 28.16
C PRO A 645 13.22 -26.74 26.68
N LEU A 646 12.18 -26.82 25.85
CA LEU A 646 12.21 -26.37 24.46
C LEU A 646 11.48 -25.03 24.34
N ILE A 647 12.23 -23.97 24.02
CA ILE A 647 11.71 -22.61 23.84
C ILE A 647 11.76 -22.25 22.37
N PHE A 648 10.68 -21.72 21.81
CA PHE A 648 10.72 -21.15 20.46
C PHE A 648 10.95 -19.64 20.47
N ASP A 649 11.78 -19.16 19.55
CA ASP A 649 11.61 -17.81 19.03
C ASP A 649 10.58 -17.90 17.91
N ALA A 650 9.34 -17.47 18.20
CA ALA A 650 8.20 -17.55 17.29
C ALA A 650 7.95 -16.22 16.56
N THR A 651 8.98 -15.38 16.42
CA THR A 651 8.88 -14.07 15.79
C THR A 651 8.40 -14.10 14.33
N ARG A 652 8.70 -15.16 13.57
CA ARG A 652 8.26 -15.35 12.17
C ARG A 652 7.62 -16.72 11.94
N ALA A 653 6.89 -17.22 12.94
CA ALA A 653 6.37 -18.58 12.91
C ALA A 653 5.24 -18.77 11.89
N ALA A 654 4.53 -17.72 11.48
CA ALA A 654 3.48 -17.82 10.46
C ALA A 654 4.08 -18.00 9.06
N GLU A 655 5.20 -17.31 8.76
CA GLU A 655 6.00 -17.60 7.56
C GLU A 655 6.51 -19.04 7.56
N ASN A 656 6.98 -19.53 8.72
CA ASN A 656 7.45 -20.92 8.84
C ASN A 656 6.31 -21.92 8.57
N ALA A 657 5.12 -21.68 9.12
CA ALA A 657 3.94 -22.51 8.89
C ALA A 657 3.54 -22.53 7.39
N TYR A 658 3.67 -21.40 6.69
CA TYR A 658 3.45 -21.36 5.24
C TYR A 658 4.46 -22.22 4.48
N PHE A 659 5.74 -22.17 4.83
CA PHE A 659 6.73 -23.04 4.18
C PHE A 659 6.51 -24.52 4.46
N ILE A 660 6.04 -24.89 5.66
CA ILE A 660 5.61 -26.27 5.95
C ILE A 660 4.45 -26.65 5.03
N LYS A 661 3.40 -25.83 4.94
CA LYS A 661 2.27 -26.07 4.00
C LYS A 661 2.75 -26.25 2.56
N ALA A 662 3.67 -25.41 2.11
CA ALA A 662 4.12 -25.37 0.73
C ALA A 662 5.13 -26.49 0.38
N ARG A 663 6.02 -26.85 1.30
CA ARG A 663 7.21 -27.69 1.02
C ARG A 663 7.16 -29.07 1.68
N GLU A 664 6.45 -29.23 2.79
CA GLU A 664 6.43 -30.50 3.53
C GLU A 664 5.35 -31.44 2.97
N PRO A 665 5.69 -32.69 2.59
CA PRO A 665 4.71 -33.63 2.06
C PRO A 665 3.55 -33.89 3.03
N GLY A 666 2.31 -33.83 2.51
CA GLY A 666 1.09 -34.10 3.28
C GLY A 666 0.54 -32.89 4.05
N MET A 667 1.16 -31.71 3.93
CA MET A 667 0.70 -30.49 4.59
C MET A 667 -0.08 -29.55 3.66
N GLN A 668 -0.08 -29.80 2.36
CA GLN A 668 -0.62 -28.91 1.31
C GLN A 668 -2.11 -28.60 1.49
N ASP A 669 -2.90 -29.54 2.01
CA ASP A 669 -4.35 -29.36 2.21
C ASP A 669 -4.72 -28.82 3.60
N ARG A 670 -3.76 -28.74 4.54
CA ARG A 670 -4.03 -28.28 5.90
C ARG A 670 -4.16 -26.77 5.98
N ALA A 671 -5.01 -26.27 6.88
CA ALA A 671 -5.12 -24.85 7.12
C ALA A 671 -3.86 -24.32 7.85
N ILE A 672 -3.43 -23.10 7.51
CA ILE A 672 -2.29 -22.45 8.18
C ILE A 672 -2.48 -22.36 9.71
N PRO A 673 -3.66 -21.97 10.24
CA PRO A 673 -3.88 -21.99 11.68
C PRO A 673 -3.62 -23.34 12.34
N ASP A 674 -3.97 -24.46 11.69
CA ASP A 674 -3.77 -25.80 12.24
C ASP A 674 -2.28 -26.18 12.29
N ILE A 675 -1.53 -25.89 11.22
CA ILE A 675 -0.07 -26.12 11.18
C ILE A 675 0.60 -25.26 12.25
N PHE A 676 0.23 -23.99 12.34
CA PHE A 676 0.77 -23.05 13.32
C PHE A 676 0.48 -23.53 14.75
N ARG A 677 -0.76 -23.93 15.03
CA ARG A 677 -1.18 -24.39 16.35
C ARG A 677 -0.47 -25.68 16.76
N GLU A 678 -0.24 -26.59 15.81
CA GLU A 678 0.54 -27.80 16.02
C GLU A 678 2.00 -27.49 16.34
N LEU A 679 2.66 -26.60 15.58
CA LEU A 679 4.03 -26.17 15.87
C LEU A 679 4.15 -25.70 17.32
N MET A 680 3.30 -24.76 17.72
CA MET A 680 3.30 -24.20 19.07
C MET A 680 3.06 -25.25 20.17
N SER A 681 2.42 -26.38 19.84
CA SER A 681 2.14 -27.46 20.80
C SER A 681 3.40 -28.19 21.29
N TYR A 682 4.51 -28.10 20.55
CA TYR A 682 5.77 -28.77 20.89
C TYR A 682 6.65 -27.97 21.85
N ALA A 683 6.47 -26.65 21.95
CA ALA A 683 7.26 -25.80 22.82
C ALA A 683 6.69 -25.70 24.25
N ASP A 684 7.59 -25.59 25.22
CA ASP A 684 7.29 -25.33 26.63
C ASP A 684 7.07 -23.83 26.90
N GLY A 685 7.69 -22.98 26.08
CA GLY A 685 7.50 -21.54 26.07
C GLY A 685 7.97 -20.89 24.78
N ILE A 686 7.60 -19.63 24.60
CA ILE A 686 7.94 -18.85 23.41
C ILE A 686 8.33 -17.42 23.77
N THR A 687 9.18 -16.84 22.93
CA THR A 687 9.41 -15.39 22.84
C THR A 687 8.98 -14.91 21.46
N VAL A 688 8.29 -13.77 21.40
CA VAL A 688 7.76 -13.21 20.16
C VAL A 688 8.05 -11.72 20.08
N SER A 689 8.71 -11.29 19.01
CA SER A 689 8.67 -9.88 18.61
C SER A 689 7.48 -9.63 17.68
N ALA A 690 6.42 -8.99 18.21
CA ALA A 690 5.20 -8.69 17.45
C ALA A 690 5.44 -7.75 16.25
N LYS A 691 6.54 -7.00 16.29
CA LYS A 691 7.04 -6.14 15.21
C LYS A 691 7.24 -6.83 13.84
N LYS A 692 7.09 -8.15 13.74
CA LYS A 692 7.29 -8.94 12.51
C LYS A 692 5.96 -9.52 12.03
N ASP A 693 5.67 -10.79 12.31
CA ASP A 693 4.50 -11.48 11.74
C ASP A 693 3.17 -10.91 12.22
N LEU A 694 3.07 -10.36 13.43
CA LEU A 694 1.83 -9.73 13.93
C LEU A 694 1.51 -8.38 13.28
N LEU A 695 2.29 -7.94 12.28
CA LEU A 695 1.94 -6.78 11.45
C LEU A 695 1.81 -5.46 12.21
N VAL A 696 2.51 -5.30 13.33
CA VAL A 696 2.48 -4.09 14.18
C VAL A 696 3.82 -3.35 14.18
N ASN A 697 3.80 -2.10 14.63
CA ASN A 697 4.99 -1.24 14.64
C ASN A 697 5.82 -1.38 15.93
N ILE A 698 5.20 -1.78 17.03
CA ILE A 698 5.82 -2.05 18.35
C ILE A 698 5.18 -3.30 18.98
N GLY A 699 5.77 -3.83 20.05
CA GLY A 699 5.20 -4.93 20.80
C GLY A 699 5.97 -6.23 20.76
N GLY A 700 5.78 -7.01 21.82
CA GLY A 700 6.27 -8.37 21.98
C GLY A 700 5.59 -9.06 23.15
N PHE A 701 5.86 -10.34 23.33
CA PHE A 701 5.41 -11.08 24.51
C PHE A 701 6.25 -12.34 24.70
N LEU A 702 6.18 -12.89 25.90
CA LEU A 702 6.54 -14.27 26.15
C LEU A 702 5.31 -15.04 26.61
N ALA A 703 5.28 -16.35 26.32
CA ALA A 703 4.20 -17.21 26.79
C ALA A 703 4.76 -18.57 27.19
N VAL A 704 4.22 -19.19 28.24
CA VAL A 704 4.71 -20.45 28.80
C VAL A 704 3.56 -21.35 29.22
N ARG A 705 3.85 -22.66 29.33
CA ARG A 705 2.88 -23.66 29.83
C ARG A 705 2.91 -23.81 31.34
N ASP A 706 4.06 -23.59 31.98
CA ASP A 706 4.24 -23.77 33.41
C ASP A 706 3.86 -22.52 34.22
N ALA A 707 2.94 -22.70 35.18
CA ALA A 707 2.41 -21.62 36.01
C ALA A 707 3.44 -21.09 37.01
N ALA A 708 4.37 -21.92 37.47
CA ALA A 708 5.42 -21.50 38.39
C ALA A 708 6.47 -20.66 37.67
N LEU A 709 6.85 -21.06 36.45
CA LEU A 709 7.74 -20.32 35.56
C LEU A 709 7.13 -18.97 35.20
N TYR A 710 5.85 -18.92 34.83
CA TYR A 710 5.14 -17.66 34.57
C TYR A 710 5.26 -16.70 35.76
N ARG A 711 4.99 -17.15 36.99
CA ARG A 711 5.10 -16.30 38.19
C ARG A 711 6.51 -15.75 38.41
N ARG A 712 7.55 -16.54 38.13
CA ARG A 712 8.95 -16.06 38.20
C ARG A 712 9.23 -15.00 37.13
N MET A 713 8.76 -15.22 35.91
CA MET A 713 8.91 -14.27 34.80
C MET A 713 8.16 -12.97 35.04
N GLU A 714 6.92 -13.04 35.53
CA GLU A 714 6.08 -11.90 35.90
C GLU A 714 6.79 -11.01 36.95
N GLN A 715 7.32 -11.62 38.01
CA GLN A 715 8.08 -10.92 39.06
C GLN A 715 9.38 -10.28 38.56
N PHE A 716 9.99 -10.84 37.53
CA PHE A 716 11.19 -10.27 36.92
C PHE A 716 10.83 -9.13 35.98
N ALA A 717 9.85 -9.33 35.08
CA ALA A 717 9.41 -8.35 34.11
C ALA A 717 8.90 -7.05 34.75
N LEU A 718 8.24 -7.14 35.91
CA LEU A 718 7.78 -5.97 36.67
C LEU A 718 8.89 -4.94 36.94
N ARG A 719 10.16 -5.38 37.05
CA ARG A 719 11.30 -4.49 37.32
C ARG A 719 11.84 -3.76 36.09
N PHE A 720 11.56 -4.24 34.88
CA PHE A 720 12.21 -3.78 33.65
C PHE A 720 11.25 -3.30 32.57
N GLU A 721 10.08 -3.93 32.45
CA GLU A 721 9.14 -3.67 31.36
C GLU A 721 7.99 -2.77 31.81
N GLY A 722 7.40 -3.06 32.96
CA GLY A 722 6.18 -2.40 33.42
C GLY A 722 5.25 -3.37 34.14
N HIS A 723 4.01 -2.95 34.35
CA HIS A 723 3.02 -3.81 35.00
C HIS A 723 2.72 -5.01 34.09
N PRO A 724 2.53 -6.24 34.60
CA PRO A 724 2.22 -7.43 33.78
C PRO A 724 1.02 -7.27 32.83
N ALA A 725 0.12 -6.33 33.15
CA ALA A 725 -0.99 -5.97 32.28
C ALA A 725 -0.56 -5.23 31.00
N ASP A 726 0.53 -4.47 30.96
CA ASP A 726 1.07 -3.78 29.76
C ASP A 726 2.38 -4.33 29.26
N GLY A 727 3.30 -4.69 30.15
CA GLY A 727 4.68 -4.96 29.78
C GLY A 727 5.34 -3.78 29.05
N GLY A 728 5.03 -2.55 29.45
CA GLY A 728 5.62 -1.35 28.82
C GLY A 728 4.97 -0.92 27.50
N LEU A 729 3.78 -1.45 27.18
CA LEU A 729 3.01 -1.08 25.99
C LEU A 729 1.79 -0.22 26.31
N ALA A 730 1.43 0.64 25.35
CA ALA A 730 0.12 1.27 25.38
C ALA A 730 -0.99 0.25 25.10
N ARG A 731 -2.21 0.51 25.60
CA ARG A 731 -3.34 -0.43 25.41
C ARG A 731 -3.74 -0.57 23.96
N ARG A 732 -3.63 0.50 23.20
CA ARG A 732 -3.83 0.48 21.74
C ARG A 732 -2.90 -0.50 21.04
N ASP A 733 -1.66 -0.66 21.49
CA ASP A 733 -0.70 -1.58 20.86
C ASP A 733 -1.07 -3.04 21.16
N LEU A 734 -1.58 -3.33 22.36
CA LEU A 734 -2.06 -4.67 22.73
C LEU A 734 -3.22 -5.14 21.84
N VAL A 735 -4.20 -4.28 21.56
CA VAL A 735 -5.31 -4.64 20.65
C VAL A 735 -4.88 -4.71 19.19
N ALA A 736 -3.93 -3.88 18.76
CA ALA A 736 -3.33 -3.97 17.43
C ALA A 736 -2.57 -5.30 17.25
N MET A 737 -1.84 -5.75 18.29
CA MET A 737 -1.19 -7.05 18.34
C MET A 737 -2.20 -8.20 18.32
N ALA A 738 -3.31 -8.08 19.05
CA ALA A 738 -4.36 -9.10 19.06
C ALA A 738 -4.97 -9.27 17.66
N GLN A 739 -5.35 -8.17 17.01
CA GLN A 739 -5.88 -8.20 15.65
C GLN A 739 -4.83 -8.72 14.65
N GLY A 740 -3.58 -8.25 14.78
CA GLY A 740 -2.46 -8.70 13.96
C GLY A 740 -2.15 -10.21 14.08
N ALA A 741 -2.31 -10.79 15.28
CA ALA A 741 -2.15 -12.23 15.51
C ALA A 741 -3.20 -13.08 14.76
N ARG A 742 -4.39 -12.52 14.47
CA ARG A 742 -5.37 -13.19 13.61
C ARG A 742 -5.01 -13.02 12.13
N GLU A 743 -4.69 -11.80 11.71
CA GLU A 743 -4.38 -11.47 10.32
C GLU A 743 -3.13 -12.19 9.79
N MET A 744 -2.12 -12.43 10.64
CA MET A 744 -0.87 -13.07 10.22
C MET A 744 -1.05 -14.50 9.69
N LEU A 745 -2.15 -15.17 10.03
CA LEU A 745 -2.45 -16.54 9.63
C LEU A 745 -3.29 -16.64 8.35
N ASP A 746 -3.69 -15.50 7.76
CA ASP A 746 -4.38 -15.50 6.48
C ASP A 746 -3.47 -16.04 5.37
N VAL A 747 -3.93 -17.08 4.68
CA VAL A 747 -3.14 -17.81 3.68
C VAL A 747 -2.87 -16.97 2.44
N ASN A 748 -3.80 -16.09 2.05
CA ASN A 748 -3.63 -15.22 0.88
C ASN A 748 -2.59 -14.14 1.18
N TYR A 749 -2.62 -13.60 2.41
CA TYR A 749 -1.61 -12.65 2.89
C TYR A 749 -0.23 -13.31 2.92
N LEU A 750 -0.09 -14.48 3.54
CA LEU A 750 1.19 -15.18 3.62
C LEU A 750 1.73 -15.56 2.24
N ARG A 751 0.86 -16.02 1.33
CA ARG A 751 1.21 -16.26 -0.08
C ARG A 751 1.80 -15.01 -0.70
N SER A 752 1.02 -13.92 -0.75
CA SER A 752 1.44 -12.65 -1.37
C SER A 752 2.75 -12.12 -0.76
N ARG A 753 2.89 -12.22 0.56
CA ARG A 753 4.08 -11.79 1.32
C ARG A 753 5.33 -12.58 0.94
N ILE A 754 5.22 -13.89 0.75
CA ILE A 754 6.36 -14.78 0.46
C ILE A 754 6.69 -14.75 -1.03
N GLU A 755 5.68 -14.68 -1.90
CA GLU A 755 5.84 -14.47 -3.34
C GLU A 755 6.59 -13.16 -3.64
N GLN A 756 6.34 -12.10 -2.87
CA GLN A 756 7.06 -10.84 -3.00
C GLN A 756 8.58 -11.00 -2.79
N VAL A 757 9.00 -11.78 -1.79
CA VAL A 757 10.44 -12.06 -1.56
C VAL A 757 10.99 -12.95 -2.67
N ALA A 758 10.24 -13.98 -3.05
CA ALA A 758 10.62 -14.90 -4.13
C ALA A 758 10.75 -14.19 -5.48
N TYR A 759 9.92 -13.17 -5.75
CA TYR A 759 9.97 -12.36 -6.96
C TYR A 759 11.28 -11.59 -7.08
N LEU A 760 11.67 -10.85 -6.03
CA LEU A 760 12.95 -10.13 -6.01
C LEU A 760 14.13 -11.11 -6.15
N ALA A 761 14.10 -12.23 -5.43
CA ALA A 761 15.12 -13.26 -5.53
C ALA A 761 15.24 -13.83 -6.96
N ALA A 762 14.11 -14.12 -7.60
CA ALA A 762 14.08 -14.63 -8.97
C ALA A 762 14.66 -13.62 -9.96
N ALA A 763 14.36 -12.32 -9.82
CA ALA A 763 14.90 -11.27 -10.66
C ALA A 763 16.43 -11.17 -10.54
N LEU A 764 16.97 -11.19 -9.31
CA LEU A 764 18.41 -11.13 -9.06
C LEU A 764 19.13 -12.40 -9.54
N ARG A 765 18.57 -13.59 -9.23
CA ARG A 765 19.12 -14.88 -9.66
C ARG A 765 19.18 -15.01 -11.18
N LYS A 766 18.15 -14.57 -11.90
CA LYS A 766 18.11 -14.59 -13.37
C LYS A 766 19.27 -13.82 -13.99
N ALA A 767 19.76 -12.78 -13.33
CA ALA A 767 20.89 -11.97 -13.76
C ALA A 767 22.26 -12.48 -13.24
N GLY A 768 22.29 -13.60 -12.51
CA GLY A 768 23.51 -14.18 -11.95
C GLY A 768 24.02 -13.51 -10.67
N VAL A 769 23.21 -12.67 -10.03
CA VAL A 769 23.56 -12.08 -8.72
C VAL A 769 23.60 -13.20 -7.67
N PRO A 770 24.70 -13.38 -6.92
CA PRO A 770 24.81 -14.44 -5.94
C PRO A 770 23.97 -14.11 -4.70
N ILE A 771 22.98 -14.96 -4.42
CA ILE A 771 22.09 -14.83 -3.27
C ILE A 771 22.11 -16.10 -2.41
N VAL A 772 21.61 -16.00 -1.19
CA VAL A 772 21.28 -17.16 -0.34
C VAL A 772 20.10 -17.91 -0.97
N GLU A 773 20.27 -19.21 -1.20
CA GLU A 773 19.29 -20.09 -1.83
C GLU A 773 18.80 -21.18 -0.86
N PRO A 774 17.51 -21.60 -0.95
CA PRO A 774 16.41 -20.83 -1.54
C PRO A 774 16.19 -19.51 -0.78
N PRO A 775 15.48 -18.50 -1.33
CA PRO A 775 15.11 -17.32 -0.55
C PRO A 775 14.23 -17.72 0.65
N GLY A 776 14.43 -17.02 1.77
CA GLY A 776 13.63 -17.22 2.98
C GLY A 776 12.33 -16.43 2.98
N GLY A 777 11.69 -16.38 4.15
CA GLY A 777 10.36 -15.80 4.29
C GLY A 777 10.30 -14.27 4.20
N HIS A 778 11.38 -13.56 4.56
CA HIS A 778 11.31 -12.12 4.85
C HIS A 778 12.29 -11.21 4.11
N ALA A 779 13.31 -11.77 3.48
CA ALA A 779 14.37 -10.99 2.86
C ALA A 779 15.09 -11.80 1.78
N VAL A 780 15.70 -11.07 0.86
CA VAL A 780 16.73 -11.61 -0.03
C VAL A 780 18.10 -11.24 0.53
N PHE A 781 19.00 -12.21 0.65
CA PHE A 781 20.35 -11.98 1.12
C PHE A 781 21.33 -12.16 -0.03
N ILE A 782 22.08 -11.11 -0.36
CA ILE A 782 23.14 -11.15 -1.37
C ILE A 782 24.43 -11.61 -0.70
N ASP A 783 25.12 -12.58 -1.31
CA ASP A 783 26.46 -13.00 -0.89
C ASP A 783 27.49 -11.99 -1.40
N ALA A 784 27.95 -11.10 -0.50
CA ALA A 784 28.86 -10.03 -0.86
C ALA A 784 30.27 -10.52 -1.20
N ARG A 785 30.69 -11.70 -0.72
CA ARG A 785 31.99 -12.29 -1.09
C ARG A 785 31.99 -12.76 -2.53
N ARG A 786 30.88 -13.31 -3.00
CA ARG A 786 30.71 -13.69 -4.41
C ARG A 786 30.36 -12.51 -5.30
N PHE A 787 29.75 -11.45 -4.75
CA PHE A 787 29.42 -10.23 -5.48
C PHE A 787 30.68 -9.36 -5.73
N LEU A 788 31.57 -9.25 -4.73
CA LEU A 788 32.80 -8.45 -4.77
C LEU A 788 34.03 -9.33 -4.45
N PRO A 789 34.37 -10.32 -5.30
CA PRO A 789 35.39 -11.33 -4.99
C PRO A 789 36.81 -10.76 -4.86
N HIS A 790 37.07 -9.57 -5.40
CA HIS A 790 38.35 -8.87 -5.31
C HIS A 790 38.58 -8.17 -3.96
N LEU A 791 37.55 -8.04 -3.11
CA LEU A 791 37.64 -7.38 -1.81
C LEU A 791 37.76 -8.41 -0.66
N PRO A 792 38.82 -8.34 0.17
CA PRO A 792 38.87 -9.13 1.40
C PRO A 792 37.85 -8.63 2.42
N GLN A 793 37.41 -9.49 3.36
CA GLN A 793 36.41 -9.11 4.36
C GLN A 793 36.84 -7.92 5.23
N ASP A 794 38.14 -7.72 5.46
CA ASP A 794 38.67 -6.58 6.21
C ASP A 794 38.45 -5.22 5.53
N GLN A 795 38.04 -5.23 4.26
CA GLN A 795 37.63 -4.04 3.50
C GLN A 795 36.10 -3.88 3.45
N PHE A 796 35.37 -4.61 4.29
CA PHE A 796 33.93 -4.50 4.54
C PHE A 796 33.05 -4.57 3.26
N PRO A 797 33.18 -5.62 2.44
CA PRO A 797 32.50 -5.70 1.15
C PRO A 797 30.96 -5.63 1.28
N ALA A 798 30.35 -6.23 2.31
CA ALA A 798 28.91 -6.12 2.50
C ALA A 798 28.48 -4.69 2.87
N GLN A 799 29.23 -3.99 3.72
CA GLN A 799 28.96 -2.58 4.07
C GLN A 799 29.11 -1.68 2.84
N ARG A 800 30.13 -1.91 2.02
CA ARG A 800 30.36 -1.19 0.76
C ARG A 800 29.19 -1.40 -0.20
N LEU A 801 28.80 -2.64 -0.41
CA LEU A 801 27.73 -3.00 -1.33
C LEU A 801 26.38 -2.38 -0.91
N ALA A 802 26.06 -2.36 0.40
CA ALA A 802 24.85 -1.71 0.89
C ALA A 802 24.82 -0.20 0.57
N GLY A 803 25.97 0.49 0.68
CA GLY A 803 26.12 1.88 0.28
C GLY A 803 25.94 2.08 -1.23
N GLU A 804 26.52 1.22 -2.05
CA GLU A 804 26.41 1.27 -3.51
C GLU A 804 24.98 1.06 -4.02
N ILE A 805 24.23 0.14 -3.41
CA ILE A 805 22.80 -0.07 -3.71
C ILE A 805 21.99 1.19 -3.41
N TYR A 806 22.26 1.85 -2.27
CA TYR A 806 21.64 3.13 -1.94
C TYR A 806 21.98 4.21 -2.97
N LEU A 807 23.25 4.33 -3.35
CA LEU A 807 23.69 5.29 -4.36
C LEU A 807 23.00 5.09 -5.71
N ALA A 808 22.81 3.84 -6.16
CA ALA A 808 22.17 3.52 -7.42
C ALA A 808 20.67 3.89 -7.45
N ALA A 809 19.90 3.45 -6.45
CA ALA A 809 18.43 3.51 -6.52
C ALA A 809 17.73 4.15 -5.30
N GLY A 810 18.47 4.67 -4.32
CA GLY A 810 17.89 5.17 -3.06
C GLY A 810 17.34 4.05 -2.17
N VAL A 811 17.75 2.80 -2.43
CA VAL A 811 17.35 1.62 -1.67
C VAL A 811 18.28 1.44 -0.48
N ARG A 812 17.75 1.51 0.73
CA ARG A 812 18.52 1.24 1.95
C ARG A 812 18.55 -0.25 2.24
N ALA A 813 19.73 -0.85 2.24
CA ALA A 813 19.97 -2.25 2.62
C ALA A 813 20.78 -2.34 3.92
N MET A 814 20.81 -3.53 4.53
CA MET A 814 21.51 -3.80 5.79
C MET A 814 22.72 -4.71 5.59
N GLU A 815 23.88 -4.31 6.10
CA GLU A 815 25.04 -5.22 6.25
C GLU A 815 24.74 -6.31 7.28
N ARG A 816 25.11 -7.56 6.96
CA ARG A 816 25.04 -8.75 7.81
C ARG A 816 26.29 -9.62 7.60
N GLY A 817 27.44 -9.10 8.00
CA GLY A 817 28.75 -9.74 7.81
C GLY A 817 29.71 -9.41 8.95
N ILE A 818 30.98 -9.22 8.60
CA ILE A 818 32.07 -8.94 9.55
C ILE A 818 31.78 -7.74 10.46
N VAL A 819 31.09 -6.68 10.01
CA VAL A 819 30.80 -5.51 10.84
C VAL A 819 29.80 -5.90 11.93
N SER A 820 28.70 -6.57 11.53
CA SER A 820 27.68 -7.09 12.44
C SER A 820 28.18 -8.15 13.42
N ALA A 821 29.15 -8.99 13.01
CA ALA A 821 29.71 -10.03 13.86
C ALA A 821 30.53 -9.48 15.04
N GLY A 822 31.04 -8.25 14.94
CA GLY A 822 31.78 -7.61 16.01
C GLY A 822 33.22 -8.11 16.15
N ARG A 823 33.78 -7.93 17.35
CA ARG A 823 35.12 -8.39 17.72
C ARG A 823 35.04 -9.58 18.67
N ASP A 824 36.06 -10.40 18.62
CA ASP A 824 36.32 -11.41 19.63
C ASP A 824 36.76 -10.72 20.94
N PRO A 825 36.12 -11.04 22.09
CA PRO A 825 36.38 -10.33 23.34
C PRO A 825 37.75 -10.67 23.96
N GLU A 826 38.34 -11.81 23.61
CA GLU A 826 39.65 -12.23 24.15
C GLU A 826 40.80 -11.65 23.33
N THR A 827 40.67 -11.67 22.00
CA THR A 827 41.75 -11.25 21.09
C THR A 827 41.61 -9.81 20.58
N GLY A 828 40.42 -9.23 20.66
CA GLY A 828 40.09 -7.94 20.05
C GLY A 828 40.07 -7.94 18.51
N GLN A 829 40.28 -9.09 17.84
CA GLN A 829 40.24 -9.19 16.38
C GLN A 829 38.81 -9.23 15.84
N HIS A 830 38.63 -9.05 14.53
CA HIS A 830 37.32 -9.27 13.92
C HIS A 830 36.90 -10.74 14.05
N LYS A 831 35.61 -10.96 14.32
CA LYS A 831 35.00 -12.28 14.07
C LYS A 831 34.74 -12.38 12.58
N TYR A 832 35.26 -13.41 11.92
CA TYR A 832 35.11 -13.63 10.47
C TYR A 832 33.96 -14.62 10.21
N PRO A 833 32.71 -14.17 10.06
CA PRO A 833 31.62 -15.06 9.70
C PRO A 833 31.85 -15.62 8.30
N ARG A 834 31.48 -16.89 8.09
CA ARG A 834 31.47 -17.50 6.75
C ARG A 834 30.51 -16.74 5.81
N LEU A 835 29.38 -16.31 6.37
CA LEU A 835 28.33 -15.52 5.71
C LEU A 835 28.67 -14.03 5.80
N GLU A 836 28.98 -13.42 4.65
CA GLU A 836 29.21 -11.99 4.48
C GLU A 836 28.10 -11.46 3.56
N LEU A 837 26.99 -11.00 4.16
CA LEU A 837 25.75 -10.80 3.43
C LEU A 837 25.29 -9.34 3.42
N VAL A 838 24.62 -8.95 2.34
CA VAL A 838 23.74 -7.76 2.33
C VAL A 838 22.30 -8.21 2.33
N ARG A 839 21.55 -7.77 3.33
CA ARG A 839 20.15 -8.14 3.52
C ARG A 839 19.21 -7.07 2.94
N LEU A 840 18.35 -7.50 2.03
CA LEU A 840 17.24 -6.74 1.45
C LEU A 840 15.95 -7.19 2.13
N THR A 841 15.63 -6.58 3.26
CA THR A 841 14.46 -6.97 4.06
C THR A 841 13.21 -6.28 3.57
N ILE A 842 12.13 -7.04 3.32
CA ILE A 842 10.91 -6.48 2.74
C ILE A 842 9.87 -6.26 3.86
N PRO A 843 9.49 -5.00 4.17
CA PRO A 843 8.40 -4.73 5.10
C PRO A 843 7.05 -5.27 4.61
N ARG A 844 6.25 -5.79 5.53
CA ARG A 844 4.97 -6.44 5.21
C ARG A 844 3.94 -5.40 4.80
N ARG A 845 3.33 -5.58 3.62
CA ARG A 845 2.23 -4.77 3.09
C ARG A 845 2.56 -3.31 2.76
N VAL A 846 3.85 -2.96 2.59
CA VAL A 846 4.31 -1.56 2.41
C VAL A 846 4.63 -1.23 0.95
N TYR A 847 5.41 -2.08 0.30
CA TYR A 847 5.90 -1.83 -1.06
C TYR A 847 5.16 -2.72 -2.05
N THR A 848 5.00 -2.21 -3.27
CA THR A 848 4.41 -2.95 -4.41
C THR A 848 5.50 -3.68 -5.18
N GLN A 849 5.11 -4.58 -6.10
CA GLN A 849 6.06 -5.23 -6.99
C GLN A 849 6.91 -4.25 -7.82
N ARG A 850 6.35 -3.10 -8.24
CA ARG A 850 7.12 -2.10 -8.99
C ARG A 850 8.25 -1.47 -8.17
N HIS A 851 8.08 -1.33 -6.86
CA HIS A 851 9.18 -0.92 -5.99
C HIS A 851 10.29 -1.98 -5.96
N LEU A 852 9.93 -3.27 -6.02
CA LEU A 852 10.91 -4.35 -6.13
C LEU A 852 11.64 -4.32 -7.48
N ASP A 853 10.96 -3.96 -8.56
CA ASP A 853 11.60 -3.78 -9.87
C ASP A 853 12.67 -2.67 -9.81
N VAL A 854 12.34 -1.52 -9.21
CA VAL A 854 13.30 -0.43 -9.01
C VAL A 854 14.50 -0.89 -8.18
N ALA A 855 14.25 -1.66 -7.11
CA ALA A 855 15.33 -2.19 -6.29
C ALA A 855 16.21 -3.20 -7.05
N ALA A 856 15.60 -4.12 -7.80
CA ALA A 856 16.31 -5.07 -8.64
C ALA A 856 17.18 -4.34 -9.66
N GLU A 857 16.64 -3.37 -10.40
CA GLU A 857 17.38 -2.58 -11.38
C GLU A 857 18.58 -1.85 -10.79
N GLY A 858 18.42 -1.21 -9.62
CA GLY A 858 19.53 -0.59 -8.91
C GLY A 858 20.63 -1.58 -8.52
N ILE A 859 20.26 -2.78 -8.08
CA ILE A 859 21.22 -3.84 -7.74
C ILE A 859 21.91 -4.37 -8.99
N LEU A 860 21.19 -4.52 -10.11
CA LEU A 860 21.77 -4.98 -11.38
C LEU A 860 22.74 -3.97 -11.96
N ASP A 861 22.47 -2.66 -11.84
CA ASP A 861 23.42 -1.60 -12.20
C ASP A 861 24.71 -1.72 -11.38
N VAL A 862 24.59 -1.91 -10.06
CA VAL A 862 25.75 -2.10 -9.17
C VAL A 862 26.51 -3.39 -9.54
N PHE A 863 25.78 -4.47 -9.84
CA PHE A 863 26.38 -5.75 -10.23
C PHE A 863 27.15 -5.62 -11.55
N ALA A 864 26.66 -4.86 -12.52
CA ALA A 864 27.33 -4.65 -13.80
C ALA A 864 28.71 -3.97 -13.66
N ARG A 865 28.87 -3.09 -12.66
CA ARG A 865 30.12 -2.36 -12.38
C ARG A 865 30.92 -2.88 -11.18
N ARG A 866 30.61 -4.08 -10.68
CA ARG A 866 31.14 -4.65 -9.43
C ARG A 866 32.67 -4.66 -9.32
N GLU A 867 33.38 -4.93 -10.42
CA GLU A 867 34.86 -5.00 -10.46
C GLU A 867 35.53 -3.63 -10.21
N GLN A 868 34.78 -2.53 -10.36
CA GLN A 868 35.26 -1.15 -10.16
C GLN A 868 35.03 -0.66 -8.72
N ILE A 869 34.35 -1.45 -7.88
CA ILE A 869 33.95 -1.04 -6.54
C ILE A 869 35.10 -1.30 -5.56
N GLY A 870 35.69 -0.24 -5.02
CA GLY A 870 36.72 -0.32 -3.98
C GLY A 870 36.16 -0.60 -2.58
N GLY A 871 37.04 -0.99 -1.66
CA GLY A 871 36.71 -1.30 -0.26
C GLY A 871 36.36 -0.09 0.61
N LEU A 872 36.06 -0.37 1.89
CA LEU A 872 35.90 0.65 2.93
C LEU A 872 36.98 0.50 4.00
N ARG A 873 37.32 1.63 4.63
CA ARG A 873 38.09 1.67 5.88
C ARG A 873 37.21 2.22 7.00
N MET A 874 37.18 1.55 8.15
CA MET A 874 36.47 2.03 9.33
C MET A 874 37.26 3.20 9.95
N VAL A 875 36.61 4.35 10.11
CA VAL A 875 37.21 5.58 10.68
C VAL A 875 36.67 5.93 12.07
N PHE A 876 35.57 5.31 12.47
CA PHE A 876 35.03 5.37 13.82
C PHE A 876 34.39 4.02 14.16
N GLU A 877 34.74 3.47 15.33
CA GLU A 877 34.23 2.20 15.84
C GLU A 877 33.70 2.39 17.28
N PRO A 878 32.39 2.19 17.54
CA PRO A 878 31.86 2.20 18.89
C PRO A 878 32.21 0.90 19.65
N PRO A 879 32.18 0.89 20.99
CA PRO A 879 32.65 -0.25 21.80
C PRO A 879 31.75 -1.50 21.73
N VAL A 880 30.45 -1.32 21.49
CA VAL A 880 29.47 -2.43 21.43
C VAL A 880 28.51 -2.22 20.25
N LEU A 881 28.00 -3.33 19.70
CA LEU A 881 27.03 -3.35 18.59
C LEU A 881 27.42 -2.42 17.42
N ARG A 882 28.67 -2.55 16.97
CA ARG A 882 29.33 -1.55 16.12
C ARG A 882 28.66 -1.22 14.80
N PHE A 883 27.90 -2.14 14.23
CA PHE A 883 27.20 -1.94 12.96
C PHE A 883 26.18 -0.80 13.00
N PHE A 884 25.64 -0.42 14.18
CA PHE A 884 24.67 0.68 14.26
C PHE A 884 25.27 2.06 14.02
N THR A 885 26.48 2.32 14.53
CA THR A 885 27.02 3.69 14.59
C THR A 885 28.47 3.83 14.13
N ALA A 886 29.12 2.74 13.69
CA ALA A 886 30.41 2.82 13.02
C ALA A 886 30.35 3.74 11.79
N ARG A 887 31.46 4.41 11.48
CA ARG A 887 31.61 5.24 10.29
C ARG A 887 32.80 4.76 9.46
N PHE A 888 32.69 4.92 8.15
CA PHE A 888 33.61 4.42 7.15
C PHE A 888 33.92 5.47 6.09
N GLU A 889 35.04 5.27 5.40
CA GLU A 889 35.44 6.02 4.20
C GLU A 889 35.79 5.05 3.06
N PRO A 890 35.48 5.40 1.80
CA PRO A 890 35.97 4.66 0.62
C PRO A 890 37.49 4.61 0.59
N MET A 891 38.02 3.43 0.28
CA MET A 891 39.42 3.27 -0.08
C MET A 891 39.61 3.68 -1.54
N ALA A 892 40.78 4.25 -1.85
CA ALA A 892 41.16 4.71 -3.19
C ALA A 892 41.39 3.55 -4.17
#